data_AF-A0A328NXW4-F1
#
_entry.id   AF-A0A328NXW4-F1
#
_cell.length_a   1.000
_cell.length_b   1.000
_cell.length_c   1.000
_cell.angle_alpha   90.00
_cell.angle_beta   90.00
_cell.angle_gamma   90.00
#
_symmetry.space_group_name_H-M   'P 1'
#
loop_
_entity.id
_entity.type
_entity.pdbx_description
1 polymer ?
#
loop_
_entity_poly.entity_id
_entity_poly.type
_entity_poly.pdbx_seq_one_letter_code
_entity_poly.pdbx_strand_id
1 'polypeptide(L)'
;MGRALKEYRRESGALLGTIGVGLAINILTARTDSWHGPWRFVLDYAYLWLPLCVVLWLGWRYFLHRRTAVTWRGAESPYPGLAPFTAERAGVFFGRDREARDVLNRLERSGPVPATRIVTIVGPSGVGKSSLIRAGVLARLPRRWTVVGPLRPAADPFMSLAGALADGPEAVLETARLLRKEAASPEAPLQVVPSFLAAARGPVLLVVDQAEDLYTMTGEGDRAQWWTLVTRTLTVLPELRMLVAIRPEFRRRLTDQQAGFITRPVAVGLLDPARIRQAIAGPARAAGLTFEDDLIDRMTADATVGDALPLLSHLLQRLHLESDRQHITVAQYEQAGEVGGAIAAHAEQIYESLTERYPQHAVDSALLRGIAMEGKETVRRTIQRSDLDSTSASILEEFRAARLITDAEDGTCLELTHDALFRQWRRLASLISSNEERLHRITRLEHRAAAWQANPQTDDLLRGQTLVDALALAAELTLSTAARQLLDVSQETDHQDRARQSERVAEFAQQVRRQDHELAVALAHTALHELPPTPAATMTRWALTATPRTRRLSIGHTTGITSAVWLSDNHGLRTADKMGRVCTWDDTGRLTGVAFADMGACGHTLLSVSGTLALSEHDRGVMLWRVSDGRVLGRRGGSLLTSFGSFSWGDDEYFAGQFDYRTVDVYCLKDDAPQLVTSIPATHVRATAWSPQGDRLAIASDDMLLVVSFGEHTSEVLRRQVAWSNPVLCWAPDGTRLAVSAAPAFTLRRSDMFAPKLRTLWIYDTETGQAAESAPHGMTEAMAWSPVGDVIAYSVRPTRHRDRVALIDVSTGRTIERRARPHQINVIAWSSDGKRIALGSSFHYAEIWDVAGRFFRRLPTGSLQAVSWSPGLQRAAVERVATTPEIIEAGEAMPPLSLGEQGCLSIAFSPRGDLVVTSVQEQVTVWDAKSGVLRSRWGARPRRTPKPIPKSTPFPWVYGLAWSGDGSRLAVHTHCFYGRTPPALSIWDVVKAQRLAMLAGSDDSTGTLAWSPNSSLIAAVVTNHNVKLWRGDDYTLVHEWRTEGHDRVAALAWSDDSTRLAASIGNQIEIWDVMQQQVATRCIGHTGTVTHLRWAADGQSLATIGDDYALYIWRTQDGRPLGVLDIPHRVVRSLSWHDTLIVTYDDGAIMSWGSCGDPVQPSPEEGETRALSAEERERYGIPATPAK
;
A
#
# COMPACT_ATOMS: atom_id res chain seq x y z
N MET A 1 95.74 -20.33 -10.12
CA MET A 1 96.15 -21.59 -10.81
C MET A 1 95.90 -22.87 -9.99
N GLY A 2 96.21 -22.94 -8.69
CA GLY A 2 96.12 -24.18 -7.89
C GLY A 2 94.71 -24.74 -7.56
N ARG A 3 93.63 -23.97 -7.78
CA ARG A 3 92.25 -24.47 -7.62
C ARG A 3 91.67 -25.07 -8.91
N ALA A 4 92.03 -24.53 -10.08
CA ALA A 4 91.67 -25.11 -11.37
C ALA A 4 92.35 -26.49 -11.58
N LEU A 5 93.59 -26.66 -11.10
CA LEU A 5 94.27 -27.97 -11.07
C LEU A 5 93.62 -29.00 -10.14
N LYS A 6 92.83 -28.56 -9.14
CA LYS A 6 92.14 -29.47 -8.20
C LYS A 6 90.79 -29.96 -8.72
N GLU A 7 90.07 -29.14 -9.49
CA GLU A 7 88.84 -29.58 -10.18
C GLU A 7 89.16 -30.42 -11.41
N TYR A 8 90.19 -30.05 -12.17
CA TYR A 8 90.66 -30.88 -13.30
C TYR A 8 91.08 -32.28 -12.83
N ARG A 9 91.84 -32.42 -11.72
CA ARG A 9 92.19 -33.73 -11.14
C ARG A 9 90.98 -34.58 -10.71
N ARG A 10 89.83 -33.96 -10.42
CA ARG A 10 88.63 -34.65 -9.91
C ARG A 10 87.82 -35.30 -11.03
N GLU A 11 87.75 -34.66 -12.19
CA GLU A 11 87.13 -35.21 -13.39
C GLU A 11 88.09 -36.12 -14.16
N SER A 12 89.38 -35.78 -14.26
CA SER A 12 90.38 -36.63 -14.92
C SER A 12 90.55 -37.99 -14.25
N GLY A 13 90.46 -38.07 -12.90
CA GLY A 13 90.58 -39.33 -12.16
C GLY A 13 89.39 -40.27 -12.35
N ALA A 14 88.18 -39.73 -12.48
CA ALA A 14 86.99 -40.52 -12.78
C ALA A 14 87.01 -41.03 -14.23
N LEU A 15 87.42 -40.19 -15.18
CA LEU A 15 87.59 -40.54 -16.59
C LEU A 15 88.67 -41.61 -16.78
N LEU A 16 89.84 -41.46 -16.13
CA LEU A 16 90.92 -42.45 -16.15
C LEU A 16 90.48 -43.79 -15.55
N GLY A 17 89.66 -43.78 -14.48
CA GLY A 17 89.10 -44.99 -13.88
C GLY A 17 88.11 -45.72 -14.79
N THR A 18 87.19 -44.99 -15.43
CA THR A 18 86.24 -45.58 -16.40
C THR A 18 86.90 -46.04 -17.68
N ILE A 19 87.91 -45.30 -18.18
CA ILE A 19 88.72 -45.73 -19.32
C ILE A 19 89.53 -46.97 -18.94
N GLY A 20 90.12 -47.03 -17.75
CA GLY A 20 90.88 -48.20 -17.28
C GLY A 20 90.04 -49.46 -17.16
N VAL A 21 88.82 -49.36 -16.62
CA VAL A 21 87.87 -50.49 -16.53
C VAL A 21 87.35 -50.87 -17.93
N GLY A 22 87.04 -49.89 -18.79
CA GLY A 22 86.61 -50.15 -20.16
C GLY A 22 87.70 -50.79 -21.04
N LEU A 23 88.96 -50.39 -20.86
CA LEU A 23 90.11 -50.98 -21.54
C LEU A 23 90.37 -52.41 -21.05
N ALA A 24 90.26 -52.65 -19.74
CA ALA A 24 90.41 -53.98 -19.15
C ALA A 24 89.32 -54.95 -19.64
N ILE A 25 88.07 -54.50 -19.74
CA ILE A 25 86.96 -55.30 -20.29
C ILE A 25 87.19 -55.59 -21.78
N ASN A 26 87.61 -54.60 -22.56
CA ASN A 26 87.90 -54.80 -23.99
C ASN A 26 89.08 -55.76 -24.25
N ILE A 27 90.10 -55.74 -23.38
CA ILE A 27 91.23 -56.69 -23.45
C ILE A 27 90.76 -58.12 -23.11
N LEU A 28 89.82 -58.29 -22.17
CA LEU A 28 89.25 -59.58 -21.79
C LEU A 28 88.27 -60.17 -22.82
N THR A 29 87.65 -59.34 -23.66
CA THR A 29 86.66 -59.79 -24.66
C THR A 29 87.21 -59.90 -26.09
N ALA A 30 88.48 -59.52 -26.33
CA ALA A 30 89.09 -59.58 -27.66
C ALA A 30 89.51 -61.02 -28.04
N ARG A 31 89.23 -61.44 -29.29
CA ARG A 31 89.66 -62.74 -29.83
C ARG A 31 91.19 -62.81 -29.90
N THR A 32 91.78 -63.84 -29.31
CA THR A 32 93.20 -63.95 -28.94
C THR A 32 94.16 -64.40 -30.04
N ASP A 33 93.68 -64.62 -31.26
CA ASP A 33 94.47 -65.36 -32.26
C ASP A 33 95.37 -64.44 -33.13
N SER A 34 95.38 -63.13 -32.88
CA SER A 34 96.08 -62.13 -33.72
C SER A 34 97.05 -61.21 -32.98
N TRP A 35 97.33 -61.44 -31.68
CA TRP A 35 98.19 -60.57 -30.89
C TRP A 35 99.61 -61.15 -30.77
N HIS A 36 100.60 -60.47 -31.35
CA HIS A 36 102.02 -60.80 -31.21
C HIS A 36 102.78 -59.66 -30.52
N GLY A 37 103.55 -59.97 -29.47
CA GLY A 37 104.41 -59.02 -28.75
C GLY A 37 104.14 -58.92 -27.23
N PRO A 38 104.64 -57.86 -26.55
CA PRO A 38 104.72 -57.76 -25.07
C PRO A 38 103.36 -57.73 -24.33
N TRP A 39 102.26 -57.64 -25.07
CA TRP A 39 100.89 -57.59 -24.53
C TRP A 39 100.35 -58.93 -24.03
N ARG A 40 101.04 -60.05 -24.31
CA ARG A 40 100.66 -61.39 -23.82
C ARG A 40 100.74 -61.49 -22.28
N PHE A 41 101.66 -60.76 -21.65
CA PHE A 41 101.80 -60.72 -20.18
C PHE A 41 100.59 -60.09 -19.47
N VAL A 42 99.90 -59.13 -20.10
CA VAL A 42 98.71 -58.51 -19.53
C VAL A 42 97.50 -59.44 -19.59
N LEU A 43 97.44 -60.29 -20.63
CA LEU A 43 96.38 -61.29 -20.81
C LEU A 43 96.52 -62.48 -19.86
N ASP A 44 97.73 -63.01 -19.67
CA ASP A 44 97.98 -64.19 -18.81
C ASP A 44 97.69 -63.93 -17.32
N TYR A 45 97.61 -62.66 -16.90
CA TYR A 45 97.32 -62.26 -15.52
C TYR A 45 96.09 -61.34 -15.39
N ALA A 46 95.23 -61.26 -16.41
CA ALA A 46 94.07 -60.36 -16.45
C ALA A 46 93.11 -60.55 -15.25
N TYR A 47 93.01 -61.76 -14.73
CA TYR A 47 92.20 -62.10 -13.54
C TYR A 47 92.72 -61.47 -12.23
N LEU A 48 93.99 -61.04 -12.16
CA LEU A 48 94.55 -60.32 -11.01
C LEU A 48 94.36 -58.81 -11.12
N TRP A 49 94.43 -58.26 -12.33
CA TRP A 49 94.36 -56.82 -12.56
C TRP A 49 92.96 -56.23 -12.38
N LEU A 50 91.92 -56.99 -12.75
CA LEU A 50 90.54 -56.54 -12.67
C LEU A 50 90.05 -56.30 -11.23
N PRO A 51 90.20 -57.24 -10.27
CA PRO A 51 89.84 -56.99 -8.88
C PRO A 51 90.70 -55.88 -8.26
N LEU A 52 91.98 -55.75 -8.62
CA LEU A 52 92.83 -54.66 -8.11
C LEU A 52 92.33 -53.28 -8.57
N CYS A 53 91.96 -53.12 -9.84
CA CYS A 53 91.40 -51.88 -10.37
C CYS A 53 90.03 -51.55 -9.75
N VAL A 54 89.19 -52.56 -9.52
CA VAL A 54 87.88 -52.39 -8.86
C VAL A 54 88.05 -52.00 -7.38
N VAL A 55 89.00 -52.62 -6.66
CA VAL A 55 89.30 -52.29 -5.26
C VAL A 55 89.90 -50.88 -5.15
N LEU A 56 90.81 -50.49 -6.05
CA LEU A 56 91.36 -49.13 -6.07
C LEU A 56 90.30 -48.08 -6.41
N TRP A 57 89.37 -48.40 -7.32
CA TRP A 57 88.24 -47.52 -7.66
C TRP A 57 87.22 -47.40 -6.53
N LEU A 58 86.86 -48.51 -5.87
CA LEU A 58 86.00 -48.52 -4.69
C LEU A 58 86.66 -47.81 -3.51
N GLY A 59 87.95 -48.01 -3.29
CA GLY A 59 88.74 -47.33 -2.27
C GLY A 59 88.83 -45.82 -2.49
N TRP A 60 89.07 -45.38 -3.73
CA TRP A 60 89.02 -43.96 -4.12
C TRP A 60 87.63 -43.36 -3.86
N ARG A 61 86.57 -44.07 -4.26
CA ARG A 61 85.18 -43.64 -4.09
C ARG A 61 84.77 -43.57 -2.61
N TYR A 62 85.18 -44.54 -1.81
CA TYR A 62 85.00 -44.56 -0.35
C TYR A 62 85.71 -43.37 0.32
N PHE A 63 86.94 -43.07 -0.10
CA PHE A 63 87.73 -41.97 0.47
C PHE A 63 87.18 -40.58 0.11
N LEU A 64 86.58 -40.42 -1.08
CA LEU A 64 85.90 -39.18 -1.47
C LEU A 64 84.56 -38.98 -0.77
N HIS A 65 83.80 -40.05 -0.51
CA HIS A 65 82.51 -39.95 0.18
C HIS A 65 82.66 -39.54 1.65
N ARG A 66 83.67 -40.07 2.37
CA ARG A 66 83.93 -39.70 3.77
C ARG A 66 84.36 -38.24 3.97
N ARG A 67 84.98 -37.61 2.97
CA ARG A 67 85.36 -36.17 3.04
C ARG A 67 84.23 -35.20 2.70
N THR A 68 83.05 -35.69 2.28
CA THR A 68 81.90 -34.85 1.89
C THR A 68 80.67 -34.96 2.79
N ALA A 69 80.71 -35.75 3.88
CA ALA A 69 79.62 -35.80 4.85
C ALA A 69 79.62 -34.48 5.66
N VAL A 70 78.68 -33.60 5.37
CA VAL A 70 78.41 -32.40 6.18
C VAL A 70 77.79 -32.88 7.48
N THR A 71 78.54 -32.86 8.58
CA THR A 71 77.98 -33.12 9.91
C THR A 71 77.23 -31.87 10.39
N TRP A 72 75.92 -31.96 10.61
CA TRP A 72 75.15 -30.89 11.25
C TRP A 72 75.61 -30.76 12.71
N ARG A 73 76.09 -29.57 13.09
CA ARG A 73 76.59 -29.27 14.45
C ARG A 73 75.71 -28.27 15.20
N GLY A 74 74.52 -27.95 14.67
CA GLY A 74 73.59 -27.01 15.32
C GLY A 74 72.92 -27.64 16.53
N ALA A 75 72.69 -26.85 17.59
CA ALA A 75 71.94 -27.27 18.78
C ALA A 75 70.42 -27.39 18.53
N GLU A 76 69.95 -27.02 17.34
CA GLU A 76 68.56 -27.01 16.91
C GLU A 76 68.18 -28.26 16.11
N SER A 77 66.88 -28.56 16.07
CA SER A 77 66.34 -29.68 15.29
C SER A 77 66.71 -29.57 13.80
N PRO A 78 67.13 -30.68 13.15
CA PRO A 78 67.42 -30.69 11.71
C PRO A 78 66.18 -30.37 10.85
N TYR A 79 64.97 -30.51 11.41
CA TYR A 79 63.71 -30.12 10.79
C TYR A 79 63.24 -28.75 11.29
N PRO A 80 62.93 -27.79 10.40
CA PRO A 80 62.53 -26.43 10.79
C PRO A 80 61.06 -26.29 11.20
N GLY A 81 60.26 -27.36 11.14
CA GLY A 81 58.83 -27.30 11.44
C GLY A 81 58.06 -26.58 10.34
N LEU A 82 57.20 -25.63 10.72
CA LEU A 82 56.44 -24.79 9.80
C LEU A 82 57.28 -23.68 9.14
N ALA A 83 58.50 -23.42 9.64
CA ALA A 83 59.41 -22.45 9.06
C ALA A 83 60.15 -23.02 7.82
N PRO A 84 60.55 -22.17 6.85
CA PRO A 84 61.33 -22.62 5.70
C PRO A 84 62.78 -22.95 6.09
N PHE A 85 63.42 -23.86 5.36
CA PHE A 85 64.86 -24.13 5.53
C PHE A 85 65.68 -22.88 5.17
N THR A 86 66.55 -22.43 6.07
CA THR A 86 67.44 -21.28 5.87
C THR A 86 68.77 -21.67 5.21
N ALA A 87 69.56 -20.69 4.78
CA ALA A 87 70.87 -20.94 4.17
C ALA A 87 71.84 -21.69 5.10
N GLU A 88 71.74 -21.48 6.40
CA GLU A 88 72.53 -22.17 7.42
C GLU A 88 72.20 -23.67 7.49
N ARG A 89 70.95 -24.03 7.22
CA ARG A 89 70.44 -25.41 7.21
C ARG A 89 70.60 -26.10 5.85
N ALA A 90 71.36 -25.51 4.91
CA ALA A 90 71.58 -26.12 3.59
C ALA A 90 72.26 -27.50 3.66
N GLY A 91 73.06 -27.76 4.70
CA GLY A 91 73.69 -29.06 4.95
C GLY A 91 72.70 -30.19 5.31
N VAL A 92 71.47 -29.83 5.70
CA VAL A 92 70.39 -30.76 6.05
C VAL A 92 69.18 -30.65 5.10
N PHE A 93 69.32 -29.97 3.95
CA PHE A 93 68.23 -29.81 2.98
C PHE A 93 68.35 -30.82 1.83
N PHE A 94 67.43 -31.79 1.77
CA PHE A 94 67.44 -32.92 0.84
C PHE A 94 66.14 -33.05 0.03
N GLY A 95 66.19 -33.76 -1.11
CA GLY A 95 65.02 -34.12 -1.93
C GLY A 95 64.69 -33.15 -3.08
N ARG A 96 65.38 -32.00 -3.16
CA ARG A 96 65.17 -30.95 -4.19
C ARG A 96 66.45 -30.53 -4.91
N ASP A 97 67.48 -31.37 -4.92
CA ASP A 97 68.78 -31.07 -5.52
C ASP A 97 68.74 -30.86 -7.04
N ARG A 98 67.74 -31.45 -7.73
CA ARG A 98 67.57 -31.28 -9.18
C ARG A 98 67.03 -29.89 -9.49
N GLU A 99 65.99 -29.47 -8.79
CA GLU A 99 65.35 -28.17 -8.92
C GLU A 99 66.32 -27.04 -8.53
N ALA A 100 67.09 -27.22 -7.45
CA ALA A 100 68.10 -26.25 -7.02
C ALA A 100 69.19 -26.05 -8.10
N ARG A 101 69.68 -27.15 -8.69
CA ARG A 101 70.67 -27.10 -9.78
C ARG A 101 70.12 -26.46 -11.05
N ASP A 102 68.86 -26.72 -11.41
CA ASP A 102 68.22 -26.10 -12.57
C ASP A 102 68.11 -24.57 -12.39
N VAL A 103 67.66 -24.11 -11.22
CA VAL A 103 67.61 -22.67 -10.91
C VAL A 103 69.00 -22.04 -10.99
N LEU A 104 70.03 -22.64 -10.39
CA LEU A 104 71.40 -22.13 -10.44
C LEU A 104 71.95 -22.06 -11.87
N ASN A 105 71.74 -23.10 -12.68
CA ASN A 105 72.18 -23.12 -14.08
C ASN A 105 71.50 -22.01 -14.91
N ARG A 106 70.21 -21.76 -14.67
CA ARG A 106 69.47 -20.67 -15.35
C ARG A 106 69.98 -19.30 -14.91
N LEU A 107 70.22 -19.13 -13.60
CA LEU A 107 70.83 -17.92 -13.05
C LEU A 107 72.26 -17.69 -13.52
N GLU A 108 73.00 -18.69 -14.01
CA GLU A 108 74.32 -18.48 -14.63
C GLU A 108 74.22 -18.21 -16.14
N ARG A 109 73.29 -18.86 -16.86
CA ARG A 109 73.21 -18.85 -18.33
C ARG A 109 72.23 -17.85 -18.96
N SER A 110 71.53 -17.01 -18.19
CA SER A 110 70.65 -15.95 -18.73
C SER A 110 71.37 -15.07 -19.77
N GLY A 111 70.70 -14.81 -20.91
CA GLY A 111 71.20 -13.96 -21.99
C GLY A 111 70.92 -12.47 -21.79
N PRO A 112 71.21 -11.62 -22.79
CA PRO A 112 71.06 -10.16 -22.68
C PRO A 112 69.59 -9.69 -22.57
N VAL A 113 68.64 -10.53 -23.01
CA VAL A 113 67.20 -10.20 -23.00
C VAL A 113 66.67 -10.15 -21.56
N PRO A 114 66.02 -9.05 -21.11
CA PRO A 114 65.49 -8.90 -19.76
C PRO A 114 64.59 -10.07 -19.30
N ALA A 115 63.73 -10.58 -20.18
CA ALA A 115 62.85 -11.71 -19.87
C ALA A 115 63.59 -13.01 -19.51
N THR A 116 64.80 -13.23 -20.05
CA THR A 116 65.60 -14.42 -19.74
C THR A 116 66.41 -14.31 -18.45
N ARG A 117 66.46 -13.11 -17.85
CA ARG A 117 67.15 -12.80 -16.58
C ARG A 117 66.22 -12.92 -15.36
N ILE A 118 64.94 -13.19 -15.58
CA ILE A 118 63.97 -13.52 -14.53
C ILE A 118 63.79 -15.04 -14.49
N VAL A 119 64.07 -15.66 -13.36
CA VAL A 119 63.82 -17.08 -13.10
C VAL A 119 62.61 -17.18 -12.19
N THR A 120 61.50 -17.71 -12.71
CA THR A 120 60.28 -17.89 -11.93
C THR A 120 60.17 -19.33 -11.41
N ILE A 121 59.96 -19.49 -10.10
CA ILE A 121 59.63 -20.75 -9.45
C ILE A 121 58.11 -20.80 -9.26
N VAL A 122 57.46 -21.80 -9.85
CA VAL A 122 56.00 -21.95 -9.82
C VAL A 122 55.63 -23.23 -9.10
N GLY A 123 54.74 -23.14 -8.11
CA GLY A 123 54.20 -24.32 -7.43
C GLY A 123 53.10 -23.95 -6.44
N PRO A 124 52.22 -24.90 -6.05
CA PRO A 124 51.19 -24.68 -5.02
C PRO A 124 51.78 -24.18 -3.69
N SER A 125 50.93 -23.80 -2.73
CA SER A 125 51.43 -23.58 -1.35
C SER A 125 52.01 -24.86 -0.77
N GLY A 126 52.79 -24.75 0.30
CA GLY A 126 53.29 -25.91 1.06
C GLY A 126 54.31 -26.83 0.37
N VAL A 127 54.54 -26.74 -0.96
CA VAL A 127 55.46 -27.63 -1.70
C VAL A 127 56.96 -27.40 -1.46
N GLY A 128 57.31 -26.39 -0.65
CA GLY A 128 58.69 -26.08 -0.25
C GLY A 128 59.43 -25.03 -1.10
N LYS A 129 58.71 -24.12 -1.78
CA LYS A 129 59.30 -23.06 -2.64
C LYS A 129 60.33 -22.19 -1.90
N SER A 130 59.94 -21.65 -0.74
CA SER A 130 60.81 -20.79 0.08
C SER A 130 62.05 -21.52 0.60
N SER A 131 61.89 -22.79 1.02
CA SER A 131 63.00 -23.67 1.42
C SER A 131 63.97 -23.93 0.27
N LEU A 132 63.45 -24.15 -0.95
CA LEU A 132 64.24 -24.29 -2.16
C LEU A 132 65.04 -23.03 -2.48
N ILE A 133 64.45 -21.83 -2.35
CA ILE A 133 65.15 -20.57 -2.58
C ILE A 133 66.29 -20.40 -1.56
N ARG A 134 65.98 -20.49 -0.27
CA ARG A 134 66.90 -20.13 0.81
C ARG A 134 68.01 -21.16 1.02
N ALA A 135 67.65 -22.44 1.23
CA ALA A 135 68.61 -23.51 1.48
C ALA A 135 69.09 -24.21 0.20
N GLY A 136 68.23 -24.22 -0.84
CA GLY A 136 68.53 -24.85 -2.12
C GLY A 136 69.48 -24.01 -2.98
N VAL A 137 69.08 -22.77 -3.25
CA VAL A 137 69.70 -21.89 -4.25
C VAL A 137 70.68 -20.90 -3.61
N LEU A 138 70.23 -20.08 -2.66
CA LEU A 138 71.04 -19.00 -2.07
C LEU A 138 72.30 -19.54 -1.37
N ALA A 139 72.17 -20.62 -0.60
CA ALA A 139 73.31 -21.25 0.08
C ALA A 139 74.37 -21.83 -0.87
N ARG A 140 74.00 -22.16 -2.11
CA ARG A 140 74.87 -22.77 -3.12
C ARG A 140 75.35 -21.77 -4.18
N LEU A 141 74.98 -20.49 -4.05
CA LEU A 141 75.33 -19.44 -5.00
C LEU A 141 76.82 -19.05 -4.86
N PRO A 142 77.57 -18.86 -5.96
CA PRO A 142 78.97 -18.45 -5.87
C PRO A 142 79.13 -17.09 -5.18
N ARG A 143 80.19 -16.90 -4.38
CA ARG A 143 80.47 -15.65 -3.64
C ARG A 143 80.66 -14.38 -4.50
N ARG A 144 80.67 -14.50 -5.84
CA ARG A 144 80.71 -13.35 -6.76
C ARG A 144 79.36 -12.63 -6.90
N TRP A 145 78.28 -13.27 -6.47
CA TRP A 145 76.93 -12.73 -6.56
C TRP A 145 76.61 -11.86 -5.36
N THR A 146 76.03 -10.69 -5.61
CA THR A 146 75.42 -9.86 -4.55
C THR A 146 73.93 -10.17 -4.50
N VAL A 147 73.43 -10.61 -3.34
CA VAL A 147 72.03 -11.02 -3.17
C VAL A 147 71.26 -9.92 -2.45
N VAL A 148 70.15 -9.49 -3.03
CA VAL A 148 69.19 -8.55 -2.45
C VAL A 148 67.90 -9.31 -2.17
N GLY A 149 67.54 -9.45 -0.89
CA GLY A 149 66.43 -10.28 -0.43
C GLY A 149 66.89 -11.58 0.24
N PRO A 150 65.99 -12.53 0.53
CA PRO A 150 64.62 -12.69 0.03
C PRO A 150 63.62 -11.70 0.65
N LEU A 151 62.89 -10.97 -0.18
CA LEU A 151 61.84 -10.05 0.25
C LEU A 151 60.44 -10.61 -0.02
N ARG A 152 59.50 -10.30 0.88
CA ARG A 152 58.07 -10.61 0.74
C ARG A 152 57.30 -9.30 0.55
N PRO A 153 56.58 -9.09 -0.56
CA PRO A 153 55.94 -7.81 -0.87
C PRO A 153 54.92 -7.32 0.16
N ALA A 154 54.11 -8.22 0.74
CA ALA A 154 53.06 -7.88 1.72
C ALA A 154 52.15 -6.70 1.26
N ALA A 155 51.68 -5.86 2.19
CA ALA A 155 50.83 -4.71 1.86
C ALA A 155 51.60 -3.56 1.17
N ASP A 156 52.91 -3.44 1.41
CA ASP A 156 53.76 -2.34 0.91
C ASP A 156 55.07 -2.88 0.28
N PRO A 157 55.08 -3.10 -1.05
CA PRO A 157 56.22 -3.72 -1.72
C PRO A 157 57.47 -2.82 -1.74
N PHE A 158 57.31 -1.50 -1.67
CA PHE A 158 58.42 -0.54 -1.71
C PHE A 158 59.18 -0.49 -0.39
N MET A 159 58.47 -0.60 0.74
CA MET A 159 59.10 -0.76 2.06
C MET A 159 59.89 -2.06 2.16
N SER A 160 59.35 -3.17 1.65
CA SER A 160 60.05 -4.46 1.63
C SER A 160 61.32 -4.45 0.77
N LEU A 161 61.29 -3.77 -0.37
CA LEU A 161 62.48 -3.61 -1.22
C LEU A 161 63.50 -2.64 -0.62
N ALA A 162 63.06 -1.53 -0.04
CA ALA A 162 63.94 -0.61 0.68
C ALA A 162 64.63 -1.28 1.87
N GLY A 163 63.90 -2.13 2.62
CA GLY A 163 64.44 -2.97 3.69
C GLY A 163 65.52 -3.94 3.24
N ALA A 164 65.49 -4.36 1.98
CA ALA A 164 66.51 -5.24 1.40
C ALA A 164 67.71 -4.48 0.81
N LEU A 165 67.58 -3.17 0.57
CA LEU A 165 68.60 -2.33 -0.07
C LEU A 165 69.34 -1.41 0.90
N ALA A 166 68.71 -1.03 2.02
CA ALA A 166 69.24 -0.10 3.00
C ALA A 166 69.40 -0.73 4.39
N ASP A 167 70.47 -0.36 5.09
CA ASP A 167 70.72 -0.77 6.47
C ASP A 167 70.13 0.24 7.46
N GLY A 168 69.11 -0.17 8.22
CA GLY A 168 68.53 0.60 9.33
C GLY A 168 67.15 1.23 9.04
N PRO A 169 66.26 1.37 10.04
CA PRO A 169 64.85 1.74 9.81
C PRO A 169 64.63 3.11 9.14
N GLU A 170 65.46 4.10 9.48
CA GLU A 170 65.34 5.46 8.96
C GLU A 170 65.77 5.55 7.49
N ALA A 171 66.90 4.91 7.14
CA ALA A 171 67.36 4.78 5.76
C ALA A 171 66.39 3.97 4.89
N VAL A 172 65.72 2.97 5.47
CA VAL A 172 64.69 2.18 4.78
C VAL A 172 63.46 3.03 4.44
N LEU A 173 62.99 3.86 5.37
CA LEU A 173 61.86 4.77 5.12
C LEU A 173 62.19 5.81 4.05
N GLU A 174 63.39 6.38 4.09
CA GLU A 174 63.86 7.33 3.09
C GLU A 174 63.99 6.68 1.70
N THR A 175 64.62 5.51 1.64
CA THR A 175 64.77 4.73 0.41
C THR A 175 63.40 4.33 -0.17
N ALA A 176 62.44 3.91 0.66
CA ALA A 176 61.10 3.55 0.21
C ALA A 176 60.36 4.75 -0.42
N ARG A 177 60.49 5.96 0.16
CA ARG A 177 59.93 7.19 -0.40
C ARG A 177 60.55 7.53 -1.76
N LEU A 178 61.87 7.38 -1.88
CA LEU A 178 62.59 7.60 -3.14
C LEU A 178 62.17 6.58 -4.21
N LEU A 179 62.07 5.30 -3.88
CA LEU A 179 61.62 4.25 -4.80
C LEU A 179 60.21 4.51 -5.34
N ARG A 180 59.27 4.95 -4.49
CA ARG A 180 57.91 5.32 -4.94
C ARG A 180 57.90 6.53 -5.87
N LYS A 181 58.68 7.55 -5.55
CA LYS A 181 58.79 8.77 -6.37
C LYS A 181 59.35 8.45 -7.76
N GLU A 182 60.35 7.59 -7.84
CA GLU A 182 60.92 7.13 -9.11
C GLU A 182 59.95 6.22 -9.89
N ALA A 183 59.25 5.30 -9.21
CA ALA A 183 58.27 4.42 -9.83
C ALA A 183 57.08 5.18 -10.44
N ALA A 184 56.69 6.31 -9.83
CA ALA A 184 55.62 7.18 -10.31
C ALA A 184 55.98 8.03 -11.55
N SER A 185 57.26 8.18 -11.89
CA SER A 185 57.74 9.07 -12.97
C SER A 185 58.11 8.27 -14.23
N PRO A 186 57.31 8.27 -15.31
CA PRO A 186 57.55 7.33 -16.40
C PRO A 186 58.78 7.60 -17.27
N GLU A 187 59.22 8.85 -17.32
CA GLU A 187 60.22 9.33 -18.28
C GLU A 187 61.60 9.61 -17.66
N ALA A 188 61.71 9.54 -16.33
CA ALA A 188 62.96 9.77 -15.62
C ALA A 188 63.84 8.51 -15.59
N PRO A 189 65.16 8.61 -15.86
CA PRO A 189 66.08 7.50 -15.64
C PRO A 189 66.11 7.13 -14.16
N LEU A 190 65.94 5.85 -13.84
CA LEU A 190 66.04 5.35 -12.46
C LEU A 190 67.46 5.58 -11.94
N GLN A 191 67.60 6.39 -10.90
CA GLN A 191 68.89 6.66 -10.27
C GLN A 191 69.04 5.88 -8.97
N VAL A 192 67.97 5.64 -8.22
CA VAL A 192 68.03 5.08 -6.86
C VAL A 192 68.45 3.60 -6.87
N VAL A 193 67.71 2.71 -7.54
CA VAL A 193 68.06 1.26 -7.54
C VAL A 193 69.41 1.00 -8.23
N PRO A 194 69.72 1.59 -9.40
CA PRO A 194 71.03 1.41 -10.02
C PRO A 194 72.20 1.97 -9.23
N SER A 195 72.05 3.07 -8.50
CA SER A 195 73.16 3.61 -7.69
C SER A 195 73.48 2.75 -6.47
N PHE A 196 72.47 2.20 -5.78
CA PHE A 196 72.68 1.22 -4.71
C PHE A 196 73.31 -0.08 -5.22
N LEU A 197 72.87 -0.55 -6.39
CA LEU A 197 73.38 -1.77 -6.99
C LEU A 197 74.74 -1.60 -7.69
N ALA A 198 75.09 -0.39 -8.15
CA ALA A 198 76.38 -0.09 -8.78
C ALA A 198 77.56 -0.19 -7.79
N ALA A 199 77.30 -0.13 -6.49
CA ALA A 199 78.30 -0.42 -5.46
C ALA A 199 78.69 -1.91 -5.40
N ALA A 200 77.89 -2.80 -5.98
CA ALA A 200 78.14 -4.24 -6.00
C ALA A 200 79.19 -4.62 -7.05
N ARG A 201 80.26 -5.31 -6.63
CA ARG A 201 81.24 -5.91 -7.57
C ARG A 201 80.75 -7.27 -8.05
N GLY A 202 80.10 -7.32 -9.21
CA GLY A 202 79.68 -8.58 -9.86
C GLY A 202 78.17 -8.67 -10.13
N PRO A 203 77.66 -9.85 -10.54
CA PRO A 203 76.26 -10.03 -10.88
C PRO A 203 75.35 -9.91 -9.64
N VAL A 204 74.19 -9.28 -9.81
CA VAL A 204 73.22 -9.01 -8.72
C VAL A 204 72.01 -9.91 -8.86
N LEU A 205 71.55 -10.50 -7.75
CA LEU A 205 70.34 -11.32 -7.68
C LEU A 205 69.30 -10.69 -6.75
N LEU A 206 68.18 -10.24 -7.30
CA LEU A 206 67.00 -9.81 -6.54
C LEU A 206 66.06 -11.00 -6.30
N VAL A 207 65.75 -11.30 -5.04
CA VAL A 207 64.90 -12.44 -4.67
C VAL A 207 63.57 -11.98 -4.11
N VAL A 208 62.49 -12.31 -4.79
CA VAL A 208 61.10 -12.06 -4.38
C VAL A 208 60.43 -13.38 -4.06
N ASP A 209 60.13 -13.59 -2.78
CA ASP A 209 59.40 -14.75 -2.29
C ASP A 209 57.91 -14.39 -2.13
N GLN A 210 57.02 -15.33 -2.45
CA GLN A 210 55.56 -15.14 -2.41
C GLN A 210 55.07 -13.90 -3.18
N ALA A 211 55.39 -13.83 -4.48
CA ALA A 211 54.97 -12.72 -5.34
C ALA A 211 53.45 -12.61 -5.50
N GLU A 212 52.68 -13.66 -5.18
CA GLU A 212 51.22 -13.61 -5.11
C GLU A 212 50.68 -12.57 -4.11
N ASP A 213 51.46 -12.15 -3.11
CA ASP A 213 51.10 -11.08 -2.18
C ASP A 213 50.83 -9.76 -2.91
N LEU A 214 51.52 -9.49 -4.03
CA LEU A 214 51.28 -8.29 -4.85
C LEU A 214 49.86 -8.22 -5.42
N TYR A 215 49.18 -9.36 -5.55
CA TYR A 215 47.83 -9.46 -6.11
C TYR A 215 46.75 -9.71 -5.06
N THR A 216 47.14 -10.05 -3.83
CA THR A 216 46.23 -10.40 -2.74
C THR A 216 46.24 -9.36 -1.61
N MET A 217 47.39 -8.72 -1.35
CA MET A 217 47.60 -7.83 -0.20
C MET A 217 47.99 -6.40 -0.58
N THR A 218 48.53 -6.17 -1.80
CA THR A 218 48.93 -4.84 -2.28
C THR A 218 47.82 -4.18 -3.11
N GLY A 219 47.63 -2.87 -2.92
CA GLY A 219 46.68 -2.07 -3.71
C GLY A 219 47.06 -1.96 -5.19
N GLU A 220 46.07 -1.71 -6.06
CA GLU A 220 46.25 -1.69 -7.51
C GLU A 220 47.28 -0.64 -7.99
N GLY A 221 47.30 0.55 -7.38
CA GLY A 221 48.25 1.62 -7.70
C GLY A 221 49.71 1.24 -7.39
N ASP A 222 49.97 0.74 -6.18
CA ASP A 222 51.31 0.34 -5.76
C ASP A 222 51.81 -0.88 -6.54
N ARG A 223 50.91 -1.81 -6.89
CA ARG A 223 51.20 -2.95 -7.76
C ARG A 223 51.65 -2.51 -9.15
N ALA A 224 50.97 -1.52 -9.75
CA ALA A 224 51.36 -1.00 -11.06
C ALA A 224 52.74 -0.33 -11.00
N GLN A 225 52.97 0.53 -10.01
CA GLN A 225 54.26 1.21 -9.80
C GLN A 225 55.41 0.22 -9.56
N TRP A 226 55.19 -0.87 -8.79
CA TRP A 226 56.18 -1.91 -8.55
C TRP A 226 56.69 -2.54 -9.85
N TRP A 227 55.77 -2.93 -10.74
CA TRP A 227 56.12 -3.54 -12.02
C TRP A 227 56.81 -2.56 -12.98
N THR A 228 56.43 -1.28 -12.94
CA THR A 228 57.12 -0.21 -13.68
C THR A 228 58.58 -0.09 -13.24
N LEU A 229 58.83 -0.09 -11.93
CA LEU A 229 60.17 -0.02 -11.35
C LEU A 229 61.03 -1.24 -11.74
N VAL A 230 60.52 -2.45 -11.56
CA VAL A 230 61.24 -3.71 -11.86
C VAL A 230 61.61 -3.81 -13.34
N THR A 231 60.64 -3.53 -14.22
CA THR A 231 60.83 -3.63 -15.68
C THR A 231 61.93 -2.69 -16.16
N ARG A 232 61.89 -1.43 -15.70
CA ARG A 232 62.91 -0.44 -16.06
C ARG A 232 64.28 -0.75 -15.49
N THR A 233 64.35 -1.19 -14.24
CA THR A 233 65.63 -1.54 -13.60
C THR A 233 66.32 -2.65 -14.39
N LEU A 234 65.58 -3.67 -14.83
CA LEU A 234 66.11 -4.75 -15.66
C LEU A 234 66.57 -4.28 -17.04
N THR A 235 65.94 -3.26 -17.64
CA THR A 235 66.42 -2.67 -18.90
C THR A 235 67.70 -1.87 -18.75
N VAL A 236 67.87 -1.15 -17.64
CA VAL A 236 69.03 -0.28 -17.38
C VAL A 236 70.25 -1.07 -16.92
N LEU A 237 70.07 -2.12 -16.11
CA LEU A 237 71.16 -2.93 -15.54
C LEU A 237 71.22 -4.31 -16.19
N PRO A 238 72.20 -4.59 -17.09
CA PRO A 238 72.34 -5.91 -17.71
C PRO A 238 72.77 -7.01 -16.72
N GLU A 239 73.48 -6.65 -15.64
CA GLU A 239 73.99 -7.56 -14.61
C GLU A 239 72.95 -7.99 -13.56
N LEU A 240 71.76 -7.36 -13.55
CA LEU A 240 70.68 -7.69 -12.63
C LEU A 240 69.91 -8.93 -13.11
N ARG A 241 69.72 -9.90 -12.21
CA ARG A 241 68.85 -11.05 -12.37
C ARG A 241 67.83 -11.10 -11.23
N MET A 242 66.67 -11.69 -11.50
CA MET A 242 65.56 -11.76 -10.55
C MET A 242 65.10 -13.21 -10.35
N LEU A 243 64.88 -13.62 -9.11
CA LEU A 243 64.31 -14.91 -8.74
C LEU A 243 62.95 -14.68 -8.07
N VAL A 244 61.89 -15.25 -8.64
CA VAL A 244 60.50 -14.97 -8.21
C VAL A 244 59.79 -16.28 -7.88
N ALA A 245 59.29 -16.45 -6.67
CA ALA A 245 58.36 -17.53 -6.34
C ALA A 245 56.90 -17.06 -6.48
N ILE A 246 56.09 -17.80 -7.22
CA ILE A 246 54.67 -17.50 -7.39
C ILE A 246 53.81 -18.78 -7.41
N ARG A 247 52.56 -18.66 -6.98
CA ARG A 247 51.53 -19.69 -7.11
C ARG A 247 51.00 -19.81 -8.57
N PRO A 248 50.75 -21.03 -9.10
CA PRO A 248 50.36 -21.26 -10.49
C PRO A 248 49.06 -20.57 -10.90
N GLU A 249 48.10 -20.42 -9.99
CA GLU A 249 46.80 -19.78 -10.21
C GLU A 249 46.91 -18.26 -10.45
N PHE A 250 47.90 -17.61 -9.82
CA PHE A 250 48.17 -16.18 -10.03
C PHE A 250 48.89 -15.89 -11.35
N ARG A 251 49.29 -16.92 -12.10
CA ARG A 251 49.89 -16.77 -13.43
C ARG A 251 48.95 -16.10 -14.42
N ARG A 252 47.63 -16.37 -14.34
CA ARG A 252 46.62 -15.79 -15.25
C ARG A 252 46.37 -14.30 -15.00
N ARG A 253 46.70 -13.81 -13.80
CA ARG A 253 46.50 -12.40 -13.39
C ARG A 253 47.65 -11.47 -13.83
N LEU A 254 48.69 -12.03 -14.43
CA LEU A 254 49.74 -11.25 -15.08
C LEU A 254 49.20 -10.72 -16.41
N THR A 255 49.21 -9.41 -16.63
CA THR A 255 48.80 -8.79 -17.90
C THR A 255 49.70 -9.24 -19.06
N ASP A 256 49.28 -9.08 -20.31
CA ASP A 256 50.06 -9.48 -21.50
C ASP A 256 51.46 -8.84 -21.55
N GLN A 257 51.62 -7.61 -21.04
CA GLN A 257 52.95 -6.97 -20.89
C GLN A 257 53.84 -7.65 -19.83
N GLN A 258 53.24 -8.27 -18.80
CA GLN A 258 53.91 -8.98 -17.71
C GLN A 258 54.13 -10.47 -18.01
N ALA A 259 53.32 -11.05 -18.89
CA ALA A 259 53.41 -12.45 -19.31
C ALA A 259 54.69 -12.75 -20.12
N GLY A 260 55.23 -11.75 -20.83
CA GLY A 260 56.49 -11.85 -21.58
C GLY A 260 57.71 -12.21 -20.72
N PHE A 261 57.64 -11.99 -19.41
CA PHE A 261 58.70 -12.28 -18.44
C PHE A 261 58.77 -13.75 -17.98
N ILE A 262 57.72 -14.54 -18.20
CA ILE A 262 57.66 -15.94 -17.74
C ILE A 262 57.86 -16.86 -18.94
N THR A 263 59.06 -16.82 -19.52
CA THR A 263 59.33 -17.57 -20.75
C THR A 263 59.53 -19.07 -20.47
N ARG A 264 60.03 -19.45 -19.28
CA ARG A 264 60.20 -20.85 -18.82
C ARG A 264 60.26 -20.96 -17.27
N PRO A 265 59.15 -21.20 -16.57
CA PRO A 265 59.19 -21.36 -15.11
C PRO A 265 59.87 -22.68 -14.70
N VAL A 266 60.41 -22.72 -13.48
CA VAL A 266 60.81 -23.94 -12.79
C VAL A 266 59.61 -24.41 -11.97
N ALA A 267 58.92 -25.42 -12.48
CA ALA A 267 57.76 -25.99 -11.80
C ALA A 267 58.22 -26.86 -10.62
N VAL A 268 57.74 -26.54 -9.42
CA VAL A 268 57.94 -27.31 -8.19
C VAL A 268 56.64 -28.05 -7.91
N GLY A 269 56.58 -29.30 -8.35
CA GLY A 269 55.47 -30.21 -8.08
C GLY A 269 55.61 -30.92 -6.73
N LEU A 270 54.62 -31.75 -6.37
CA LEU A 270 54.67 -32.64 -5.22
C LEU A 270 55.93 -33.52 -5.26
N LEU A 271 56.46 -33.85 -4.09
CA LEU A 271 57.58 -34.79 -3.99
C LEU A 271 57.08 -36.20 -4.29
N ASP A 272 57.82 -36.95 -5.09
CA ASP A 272 57.58 -38.39 -5.24
C ASP A 272 57.95 -39.12 -3.92
N PRO A 273 57.40 -40.32 -3.66
CA PRO A 273 57.66 -41.05 -2.41
C PRO A 273 59.16 -41.29 -2.14
N ALA A 274 59.96 -41.48 -3.19
CA ALA A 274 61.40 -41.66 -3.07
C ALA A 274 62.10 -40.39 -2.56
N ARG A 275 61.66 -39.20 -2.99
CA ARG A 275 62.18 -37.91 -2.53
C ARG A 275 61.61 -37.49 -1.18
N ILE A 276 60.37 -37.86 -0.86
CA ILE A 276 59.83 -37.70 0.51
C ILE A 276 60.71 -38.50 1.48
N ARG A 277 60.99 -39.76 1.16
CA ARG A 277 61.93 -40.60 1.93
C ARG A 277 63.30 -39.94 2.09
N GLN A 278 63.82 -39.27 1.05
CA GLN A 278 65.08 -38.51 1.14
C GLN A 278 64.96 -37.26 2.03
N ALA A 279 63.84 -36.55 1.98
CA ALA A 279 63.57 -35.37 2.81
C ALA A 279 63.39 -35.74 4.29
N ILE A 280 62.91 -36.95 4.60
CA ILE A 280 62.85 -37.50 5.96
C ILE A 280 64.22 -38.05 6.38
N ALA A 281 64.78 -39.02 5.66
CA ALA A 281 65.99 -39.73 6.08
C ALA A 281 67.30 -38.94 5.90
N GLY A 282 67.33 -37.94 5.04
CA GLY A 282 68.51 -37.13 4.76
C GLY A 282 68.95 -36.25 5.94
N PRO A 283 68.06 -35.36 6.45
CA PRO A 283 68.36 -34.52 7.61
C PRO A 283 68.73 -35.34 8.85
N ALA A 284 68.00 -36.43 9.09
CA ALA A 284 68.28 -37.36 10.19
C ALA A 284 69.70 -37.94 10.12
N ARG A 285 70.10 -38.48 8.95
CA ARG A 285 71.46 -39.01 8.76
C ARG A 285 72.55 -37.97 8.93
N ALA A 286 72.31 -36.72 8.50
CA ALA A 286 73.26 -35.62 8.65
C ALA A 286 73.40 -35.13 10.10
N ALA A 287 72.37 -35.34 10.93
CA ALA A 287 72.34 -35.00 12.36
C ALA A 287 72.64 -36.18 13.30
N GLY A 288 72.75 -37.41 12.78
CA GLY A 288 72.97 -38.61 13.60
C GLY A 288 71.71 -39.21 14.24
N LEU A 289 70.52 -38.83 13.78
CA LEU A 289 69.22 -39.35 14.21
C LEU A 289 68.88 -40.65 13.47
N THR A 290 68.40 -41.67 14.18
CA THR A 290 67.90 -42.93 13.60
C THR A 290 66.39 -43.08 13.81
N PHE A 291 65.75 -43.85 12.93
CA PHE A 291 64.34 -44.20 13.03
C PHE A 291 64.23 -45.70 13.27
N GLU A 292 63.19 -46.13 13.98
CA GLU A 292 62.78 -47.53 14.05
C GLU A 292 62.44 -48.07 12.64
N ASP A 293 62.63 -49.38 12.43
CA ASP A 293 62.39 -50.04 11.16
C ASP A 293 60.92 -49.82 10.69
N ASP A 294 60.71 -49.67 9.38
CA ASP A 294 59.42 -49.37 8.72
C ASP A 294 58.75 -48.01 9.02
N LEU A 295 59.22 -47.22 9.98
CA LEU A 295 58.61 -45.93 10.34
C LEU A 295 58.65 -44.89 9.21
N ILE A 296 59.78 -44.82 8.48
CA ILE A 296 59.94 -43.90 7.35
C ILE A 296 58.95 -44.24 6.24
N ASP A 297 58.66 -45.52 6.03
CA ASP A 297 57.75 -45.97 4.98
C ASP A 297 56.29 -45.67 5.33
N ARG A 298 55.92 -45.77 6.62
CA ARG A 298 54.60 -45.30 7.12
C ARG A 298 54.44 -43.79 6.95
N MET A 299 55.40 -42.98 7.42
CA MET A 299 55.38 -41.52 7.25
C MET A 299 55.36 -41.10 5.78
N THR A 300 56.01 -41.87 4.89
CA THR A 300 56.01 -41.59 3.46
C THR A 300 54.64 -41.87 2.84
N ALA A 301 53.95 -42.95 3.26
CA ALA A 301 52.61 -43.27 2.80
C ALA A 301 51.59 -42.18 3.20
N ASP A 302 51.65 -41.73 4.46
CA ASP A 302 50.73 -40.72 5.01
C ASP A 302 50.91 -39.32 4.37
N ALA A 303 52.11 -39.02 3.85
CA ALA A 303 52.46 -37.72 3.27
C ALA A 303 52.21 -37.60 1.75
N THR A 304 51.55 -38.59 1.11
CA THR A 304 51.38 -38.63 -0.36
C THR A 304 50.27 -37.72 -0.92
N VAL A 305 49.50 -37.03 -0.07
CA VAL A 305 48.38 -36.15 -0.49
C VAL A 305 48.70 -34.67 -0.22
N GLY A 306 48.23 -33.76 -1.09
CA GLY A 306 48.67 -32.35 -1.19
C GLY A 306 48.62 -31.53 0.10
N ASP A 307 49.59 -30.62 0.25
CA ASP A 307 49.88 -29.77 1.43
C ASP A 307 50.36 -30.48 2.72
N ALA A 308 50.67 -31.78 2.69
CA ALA A 308 51.18 -32.53 3.84
C ALA A 308 52.64 -32.24 4.24
N LEU A 309 53.46 -31.62 3.39
CA LEU A 309 54.91 -31.44 3.65
C LEU A 309 55.24 -30.49 4.83
N PRO A 310 54.58 -29.33 5.01
CA PRO A 310 54.79 -28.49 6.19
C PRO A 310 54.34 -29.16 7.48
N LEU A 311 53.23 -29.92 7.44
CA LEU A 311 52.71 -30.68 8.58
C LEU A 311 53.64 -31.82 8.95
N LEU A 312 54.16 -32.55 7.97
CA LEU A 312 55.20 -33.57 8.16
C LEU A 312 56.47 -32.97 8.77
N SER A 313 56.92 -31.80 8.30
CA SER A 313 58.08 -31.10 8.87
C SER A 313 57.85 -30.68 10.33
N HIS A 314 56.63 -30.25 10.67
CA HIS A 314 56.24 -29.93 12.05
C HIS A 314 56.21 -31.17 12.94
N LEU A 315 55.60 -32.26 12.47
CA LEU A 315 55.56 -33.54 13.19
C LEU A 315 56.97 -34.09 13.44
N LEU A 316 57.85 -34.07 12.43
CA LEU A 316 59.25 -34.51 12.56
C LEU A 316 60.07 -33.62 13.50
N GLN A 317 59.81 -32.31 13.52
CA GLN A 317 60.45 -31.40 14.47
C GLN A 317 60.05 -31.75 15.90
N ARG A 318 58.75 -31.99 16.15
CA ARG A 318 58.22 -32.35 17.46
C ARG A 318 58.75 -33.70 17.92
N LEU A 319 58.68 -34.73 17.08
CA LEU A 319 59.22 -36.06 17.38
C LEU A 319 60.71 -36.00 17.70
N HIS A 320 61.51 -35.19 17.00
CA HIS A 320 62.92 -35.01 17.30
C HIS A 320 63.19 -34.35 18.68
N LEU A 321 62.35 -33.38 19.07
CA LEU A 321 62.47 -32.71 20.36
C LEU A 321 62.05 -33.61 21.53
N GLU A 322 61.08 -34.49 21.31
CA GLU A 322 60.55 -35.43 22.32
C GLU A 322 61.40 -36.71 22.49
N SER A 323 62.27 -37.04 21.52
CA SER A 323 63.00 -38.33 21.44
C SER A 323 64.47 -38.29 21.89
N ASP A 324 64.85 -37.39 22.80
CA ASP A 324 66.24 -37.19 23.26
C ASP A 324 67.27 -36.98 22.11
N ARG A 325 66.76 -36.58 20.93
CA ARG A 325 67.50 -36.24 19.70
C ARG A 325 68.29 -37.39 19.06
N GLN A 326 68.10 -38.64 19.46
CA GLN A 326 68.89 -39.79 18.96
C GLN A 326 68.06 -40.84 18.21
N HIS A 327 66.85 -41.19 18.67
CA HIS A 327 66.07 -42.28 18.06
C HIS A 327 64.55 -42.09 18.16
N ILE A 328 63.84 -42.08 17.02
CA ILE A 328 62.36 -41.93 16.96
C ILE A 328 61.68 -43.29 16.75
N THR A 329 60.69 -43.61 17.57
CA THR A 329 59.95 -44.90 17.55
C THR A 329 58.56 -44.81 16.92
N VAL A 330 58.01 -45.95 16.50
CA VAL A 330 56.64 -46.07 15.96
C VAL A 330 55.60 -45.67 17.00
N ALA A 331 55.80 -46.04 18.27
CA ALA A 331 54.89 -45.68 19.36
C ALA A 331 54.80 -44.16 19.58
N GLN A 332 55.93 -43.44 19.45
CA GLN A 332 55.95 -41.97 19.52
C GLN A 332 55.20 -41.33 18.34
N TYR A 333 55.30 -41.92 17.14
CA TYR A 333 54.58 -41.47 15.96
C TYR A 333 53.06 -41.68 16.07
N GLU A 334 52.62 -42.84 16.55
CA GLU A 334 51.20 -43.16 16.77
C GLU A 334 50.60 -42.31 17.90
N GLN A 335 51.34 -42.07 18.98
CA GLN A 335 50.91 -41.18 20.07
C GLN A 335 50.80 -39.71 19.63
N ALA A 336 51.58 -39.30 18.63
CA ALA A 336 51.51 -37.97 18.04
C ALA A 336 50.34 -37.79 17.04
N GLY A 337 49.58 -38.87 16.73
CA GLY A 337 48.27 -38.81 16.07
C GLY A 337 48.25 -39.00 14.55
N GLU A 338 49.29 -39.59 13.94
CA GLU A 338 49.46 -39.67 12.48
C GLU A 338 49.33 -38.26 11.82
N VAL A 339 49.32 -38.16 10.50
CA VAL A 339 49.24 -36.84 9.82
C VAL A 339 47.83 -36.20 9.94
N GLY A 340 46.77 -37.01 10.02
CA GLY A 340 45.38 -36.54 10.10
C GLY A 340 44.92 -36.08 11.48
N GLY A 341 45.32 -36.78 12.56
CA GLY A 341 44.97 -36.40 13.93
C GLY A 341 45.64 -35.10 14.38
N ALA A 342 46.79 -34.76 13.80
CA ALA A 342 47.45 -33.46 13.99
C ALA A 342 46.58 -32.29 13.48
N ILE A 343 45.79 -32.48 12.41
CA ILE A 343 44.89 -31.46 11.86
C ILE A 343 43.69 -31.25 12.80
N ALA A 344 43.11 -32.33 13.34
CA ALA A 344 41.99 -32.25 14.28
C ALA A 344 42.40 -31.61 15.62
N ALA A 345 43.59 -31.94 16.14
CA ALA A 345 44.12 -31.32 17.35
C ALA A 345 44.40 -29.82 17.16
N HIS A 346 44.95 -29.44 16.01
CA HIS A 346 45.17 -28.03 15.63
C HIS A 346 43.84 -27.27 15.47
N ALA A 347 42.81 -27.90 14.88
CA ALA A 347 41.47 -27.31 14.78
C ALA A 347 40.80 -27.11 16.15
N GLU A 348 40.93 -28.07 17.07
CA GLU A 348 40.40 -27.95 18.43
C GLU A 348 41.08 -26.81 19.19
N GLN A 349 42.41 -26.68 19.09
CA GLN A 349 43.15 -25.61 19.77
C GLN A 349 42.70 -24.21 19.31
N ILE A 350 42.47 -24.03 18.00
CA ILE A 350 41.98 -22.75 17.47
C ILE A 350 40.53 -22.51 17.92
N TYR A 351 39.68 -23.53 17.89
CA TYR A 351 38.31 -23.44 18.37
C TYR A 351 38.23 -23.02 19.86
N GLU A 352 39.05 -23.63 20.73
CA GLU A 352 39.15 -23.25 22.15
C GLU A 352 39.56 -21.77 22.30
N SER A 353 40.60 -21.34 21.58
CA SER A 353 41.07 -19.95 21.61
C SER A 353 40.05 -18.92 21.09
N LEU A 354 39.12 -19.33 20.23
CA LEU A 354 38.05 -18.48 19.71
C LEU A 354 36.85 -18.47 20.65
N THR A 355 36.56 -19.58 21.33
CA THR A 355 35.47 -19.67 22.31
C THR A 355 35.78 -18.90 23.60
N GLU A 356 37.06 -18.64 23.88
CA GLU A 356 37.48 -17.70 24.93
C GLU A 356 37.19 -16.23 24.56
N ARG A 357 37.16 -15.90 23.26
CA ARG A 357 37.00 -14.53 22.74
C ARG A 357 35.59 -14.22 22.24
N TYR A 358 34.84 -15.24 21.82
CA TYR A 358 33.51 -15.13 21.24
C TYR A 358 32.55 -16.15 21.88
N PRO A 359 31.24 -15.86 21.95
CA PRO A 359 30.26 -16.82 22.43
C PRO A 359 30.27 -18.11 21.61
N GLN A 360 30.14 -19.26 22.28
CA GLN A 360 30.20 -20.58 21.63
C GLN A 360 29.22 -20.70 20.45
N HIS A 361 27.98 -20.21 20.60
CA HIS A 361 26.97 -20.24 19.53
C HIS A 361 27.36 -19.43 18.28
N ALA A 362 28.18 -18.37 18.42
CA ALA A 362 28.65 -17.57 17.30
C ALA A 362 29.75 -18.31 16.52
N VAL A 363 30.64 -19.02 17.21
CA VAL A 363 31.67 -19.87 16.60
C VAL A 363 31.03 -21.07 15.89
N ASP A 364 30.06 -21.72 16.55
CA ASP A 364 29.32 -22.85 15.99
C ASP A 364 28.52 -22.44 14.73
N SER A 365 27.83 -21.29 14.79
CA SER A 365 27.10 -20.74 13.64
C SER A 365 28.02 -20.41 12.48
N ALA A 366 29.20 -19.81 12.73
CA ALA A 366 30.17 -19.48 11.69
C ALA A 366 30.71 -20.74 10.99
N LEU A 367 31.00 -21.81 11.73
CA LEU A 367 31.49 -23.08 11.17
C LEU A 367 30.42 -23.80 10.34
N LEU A 368 29.17 -23.83 10.81
CA LEU A 368 28.07 -24.48 10.09
C LEU A 368 27.75 -23.81 8.73
N ARG A 369 28.12 -22.53 8.53
CA ARG A 369 27.96 -21.85 7.22
C ARG A 369 28.80 -22.48 6.10
N GLY A 370 29.92 -23.13 6.43
CA GLY A 370 30.80 -23.81 5.48
C GLY A 370 30.36 -25.23 5.12
N ILE A 371 29.18 -25.65 5.58
CA ILE A 371 28.69 -27.02 5.48
C ILE A 371 27.32 -27.02 4.80
N ALA A 372 27.13 -27.95 3.87
CA ALA A 372 25.85 -28.25 3.25
C ALA A 372 25.58 -29.77 3.35
N MET A 373 24.31 -30.14 3.23
CA MET A 373 23.87 -31.53 3.25
C MET A 373 23.32 -31.93 1.89
N GLU A 374 23.90 -32.95 1.26
CA GLU A 374 23.41 -33.54 0.02
C GLU A 374 22.99 -34.99 0.29
N GLY A 375 21.68 -35.22 0.44
CA GLY A 375 21.16 -36.53 0.82
C GLY A 375 21.55 -36.93 2.25
N LYS A 376 22.51 -37.85 2.42
CA LYS A 376 23.08 -38.23 3.74
C LYS A 376 24.55 -37.84 3.86
N GLU A 377 25.12 -37.21 2.84
CA GLU A 377 26.53 -36.86 2.79
C GLU A 377 26.74 -35.39 3.15
N THR A 378 27.76 -35.13 3.96
CA THR A 378 28.20 -33.78 4.34
C THR A 378 29.14 -33.25 3.26
N VAL A 379 28.76 -32.16 2.61
CA VAL A 379 29.52 -31.54 1.53
C VAL A 379 30.02 -30.16 1.97
N ARG A 380 31.19 -29.77 1.46
CA ARG A 380 31.75 -28.43 1.65
C ARG A 380 30.87 -27.40 0.95
N ARG A 381 30.55 -26.31 1.65
CA ARG A 381 29.85 -25.15 1.11
C ARG A 381 30.82 -23.98 0.99
N THR A 382 30.76 -23.29 -0.14
CA THR A 382 31.44 -22.01 -0.33
C THR A 382 30.68 -20.89 0.38
N ILE A 383 31.41 -20.09 1.15
CA ILE A 383 30.87 -18.97 1.91
C ILE A 383 31.27 -17.67 1.21
N GLN A 384 30.30 -16.88 0.77
CA GLN A 384 30.59 -15.58 0.18
C GLN A 384 30.97 -14.57 1.27
N ARG A 385 32.08 -13.86 1.10
CA ARG A 385 32.58 -12.89 2.11
C ARG A 385 31.61 -11.72 2.33
N SER A 386 30.79 -11.36 1.35
CA SER A 386 29.76 -10.31 1.45
C SER A 386 28.61 -10.65 2.38
N ASP A 387 28.36 -11.94 2.61
CA ASP A 387 27.22 -12.44 3.37
C ASP A 387 27.56 -12.63 4.87
N LEU A 388 28.80 -12.29 5.26
CA LEU A 388 29.31 -12.42 6.62
C LEU A 388 29.12 -11.13 7.42
N ASP A 389 28.58 -11.26 8.63
CA ASP A 389 28.63 -10.24 9.67
C ASP A 389 30.08 -10.06 10.17
N SER A 390 30.37 -8.91 10.77
CA SER A 390 31.73 -8.56 11.24
C SER A 390 32.32 -9.58 12.21
N THR A 391 31.48 -10.20 13.04
CA THR A 391 31.88 -11.25 13.99
C THR A 391 32.21 -12.55 13.28
N SER A 392 31.30 -13.07 12.43
CA SER A 392 31.56 -14.31 11.66
C SER A 392 32.74 -14.17 10.70
N ALA A 393 32.93 -13.00 10.08
CA ALA A 393 34.08 -12.71 9.23
C ALA A 393 35.40 -12.80 10.01
N SER A 394 35.45 -12.25 11.22
CA SER A 394 36.64 -12.30 12.08
C SER A 394 36.97 -13.73 12.53
N ILE A 395 35.94 -14.52 12.88
CA ILE A 395 36.09 -15.93 13.27
C ILE A 395 36.63 -16.78 12.11
N LEU A 396 36.05 -16.64 10.91
CA LEU A 396 36.48 -17.41 9.74
C LEU A 396 37.87 -17.01 9.22
N GLU A 397 38.28 -15.75 9.39
CA GLU A 397 39.64 -15.30 9.07
C GLU A 397 40.69 -15.89 10.02
N GLU A 398 40.37 -16.15 11.28
CA GLU A 398 41.27 -16.85 12.22
C GLU A 398 41.45 -18.33 11.83
N PHE A 399 40.36 -19.02 11.44
CA PHE A 399 40.44 -20.36 10.86
C PHE A 399 41.21 -20.39 9.54
N ARG A 400 41.13 -19.32 8.72
CA ARG A 400 41.93 -19.16 7.49
C ARG A 400 43.40 -18.91 7.80
N ALA A 401 43.73 -18.06 8.77
CA ALA A 401 45.10 -17.84 9.22
C ALA A 401 45.75 -19.14 9.74
N ALA A 402 44.95 -19.98 10.40
CA ALA A 402 45.33 -21.31 10.85
C ALA A 402 45.37 -22.39 9.75
N ARG A 403 45.02 -22.04 8.50
CA ARG A 403 44.97 -22.93 7.32
C ARG A 403 43.95 -24.07 7.39
N LEU A 404 42.86 -23.87 8.11
CA LEU A 404 41.73 -24.80 8.18
C LEU A 404 40.63 -24.43 7.18
N ILE A 405 40.63 -23.17 6.72
CA ILE A 405 39.81 -22.61 5.65
C ILE A 405 40.75 -22.05 4.58
N THR A 406 40.37 -22.24 3.33
CA THR A 406 41.06 -21.76 2.14
C THR A 406 40.15 -20.83 1.34
N ASP A 407 40.76 -19.94 0.56
CA ASP A 407 40.03 -19.17 -0.43
C ASP A 407 39.66 -20.07 -1.61
N ALA A 408 38.35 -20.25 -1.83
CA ALA A 408 37.82 -20.79 -3.09
C ALA A 408 37.67 -19.65 -4.10
N GLU A 409 37.66 -20.00 -5.40
CA GLU A 409 37.42 -19.12 -6.56
C GLU A 409 37.68 -17.61 -6.33
N ASP A 410 38.79 -17.12 -6.88
CA ASP A 410 39.14 -15.70 -6.97
C ASP A 410 39.36 -14.91 -5.67
N GLY A 411 39.20 -15.52 -4.49
CA GLY A 411 39.41 -14.88 -3.19
C GLY A 411 38.16 -14.20 -2.61
N THR A 412 37.02 -14.35 -3.27
CA THR A 412 35.71 -13.81 -2.84
C THR A 412 34.94 -14.80 -1.96
N CYS A 413 35.30 -16.09 -2.03
CA CYS A 413 34.64 -17.17 -1.31
C CYS A 413 35.62 -17.90 -0.37
N LEU A 414 35.11 -18.38 0.76
CA LEU A 414 35.83 -19.21 1.73
C LEU A 414 35.31 -20.65 1.68
N GLU A 415 36.20 -21.64 1.78
CA GLU A 415 35.87 -23.07 1.78
C GLU A 415 36.76 -23.84 2.76
N LEU A 416 36.25 -24.91 3.38
CA LEU A 416 37.01 -25.79 4.27
C LEU A 416 38.09 -26.57 3.52
N THR A 417 39.28 -26.67 4.12
CA THR A 417 40.48 -27.21 3.45
C THR A 417 40.47 -28.72 3.23
N HIS A 418 39.81 -29.52 4.08
CA HIS A 418 39.79 -30.98 3.95
C HIS A 418 38.55 -31.65 4.56
N ASP A 419 38.00 -32.64 3.86
CA ASP A 419 36.90 -33.49 4.34
C ASP A 419 37.25 -34.34 5.58
N ALA A 420 38.54 -34.45 5.94
CA ALA A 420 39.01 -35.13 7.14
C ALA A 420 38.53 -34.42 8.40
N LEU A 421 38.29 -33.11 8.34
CA LEU A 421 37.68 -32.33 9.42
C LEU A 421 36.28 -32.84 9.77
N PHE A 422 35.49 -33.28 8.79
CA PHE A 422 34.15 -33.82 9.07
C PHE A 422 34.18 -35.15 9.84
N ARG A 423 35.24 -35.96 9.66
CA ARG A 423 35.33 -37.32 10.21
C ARG A 423 36.16 -37.42 11.48
N GLN A 424 37.27 -36.67 11.56
CA GLN A 424 38.27 -36.80 12.63
C GLN A 424 38.12 -35.72 13.71
N TRP A 425 37.48 -34.57 13.40
CA TRP A 425 37.17 -33.55 14.39
C TRP A 425 35.83 -33.83 15.07
N ARG A 426 35.86 -34.51 16.22
CA ARG A 426 34.67 -34.99 16.95
C ARG A 426 33.65 -33.90 17.23
N ARG A 427 34.10 -32.67 17.56
CA ARG A 427 33.21 -31.54 17.86
C ARG A 427 32.40 -31.12 16.64
N LEU A 428 33.06 -30.94 15.49
CA LEU A 428 32.38 -30.58 14.25
C LEU A 428 31.38 -31.65 13.81
N ALA A 429 31.76 -32.93 13.92
CA ALA A 429 30.85 -34.04 13.64
C ALA A 429 29.59 -34.01 14.53
N SER A 430 29.75 -33.73 15.83
CA SER A 430 28.63 -33.58 16.77
C SER A 430 27.75 -32.36 16.49
N LEU A 431 28.34 -31.26 16.01
CA LEU A 431 27.62 -30.04 15.62
C LEU A 431 26.79 -30.27 14.35
N ILE A 432 27.33 -31.00 13.38
CA ILE A 432 26.60 -31.37 12.16
C ILE A 432 25.41 -32.28 12.51
N SER A 433 25.63 -33.34 13.30
CA SER A 433 24.56 -34.30 13.64
C SER A 433 23.43 -33.67 14.46
N SER A 434 23.73 -32.68 15.31
CA SER A 434 22.72 -31.98 16.10
C SER A 434 21.92 -30.94 15.30
N ASN A 435 22.37 -30.57 14.09
CA ASN A 435 21.73 -29.58 13.24
C ASN A 435 21.34 -30.13 11.85
N GLU A 436 21.27 -31.46 11.69
CA GLU A 436 21.06 -32.13 10.39
C GLU A 436 19.78 -31.67 9.67
N GLU A 437 18.64 -31.70 10.35
CA GLU A 437 17.35 -31.27 9.79
C GLU A 437 17.37 -29.77 9.39
N ARG A 438 18.05 -28.95 10.20
CA ARG A 438 18.20 -27.52 9.94
C ARG A 438 19.04 -27.27 8.69
N LEU A 439 20.15 -27.98 8.54
CA LEU A 439 21.02 -27.89 7.36
C LEU A 439 20.30 -28.34 6.08
N HIS A 440 19.49 -29.41 6.13
CA HIS A 440 18.68 -29.84 5.00
C HIS A 440 17.69 -28.77 4.52
N ARG A 441 16.99 -28.11 5.46
CA ARG A 441 16.03 -27.05 5.13
C ARG A 441 16.72 -25.84 4.48
N ILE A 442 17.90 -25.45 4.99
CA ILE A 442 18.71 -24.37 4.41
C ILE A 442 19.19 -24.76 3.01
N THR A 443 19.76 -25.95 2.83
CA THR A 443 20.26 -26.39 1.51
C THR A 443 19.15 -26.40 0.46
N ARG A 444 17.94 -26.84 0.82
CA ARG A 444 16.78 -26.82 -0.10
C ARG A 444 16.37 -25.40 -0.50
N LEU A 445 16.36 -24.46 0.44
CA LEU A 445 16.03 -23.05 0.18
C LEU A 445 17.08 -22.39 -0.72
N GLU A 446 18.36 -22.64 -0.45
CA GLU A 446 19.49 -22.09 -1.21
C GLU A 446 19.55 -22.65 -2.63
N HIS A 447 19.31 -23.94 -2.83
CA HIS A 447 19.22 -24.54 -4.17
C HIS A 447 18.08 -23.89 -4.99
N ARG A 448 16.95 -23.62 -4.34
CA ARG A 448 15.81 -22.95 -4.96
C ARG A 448 16.10 -21.48 -5.27
N ALA A 449 16.83 -20.78 -4.40
CA ALA A 449 17.30 -19.42 -4.64
C ALA A 449 18.29 -19.34 -5.82
N ALA A 450 19.22 -20.31 -5.91
CA ALA A 450 20.15 -20.40 -7.03
C ALA A 450 19.44 -20.70 -8.36
N ALA A 451 18.44 -21.59 -8.36
CA ALA A 451 17.62 -21.88 -9.53
C ALA A 451 16.84 -20.63 -10.02
N TRP A 452 16.22 -19.91 -9.08
CA TRP A 452 15.50 -18.67 -9.38
C TRP A 452 16.43 -17.55 -9.88
N GLN A 453 17.62 -17.38 -9.31
CA GLN A 453 18.59 -16.40 -9.81
C GLN A 453 19.09 -16.75 -11.22
N ALA A 454 19.28 -18.04 -11.52
CA ALA A 454 19.68 -18.49 -12.84
C ALA A 454 18.57 -18.27 -13.88
N ASN A 455 17.30 -18.38 -13.48
CA ASN A 455 16.16 -18.09 -14.34
C ASN A 455 14.99 -17.46 -13.56
N PRO A 456 14.89 -16.12 -13.51
CA PRO A 456 13.84 -15.43 -12.74
C PRO A 456 12.41 -15.64 -13.25
N GLN A 457 12.22 -16.36 -14.37
CA GLN A 457 10.91 -16.66 -14.97
C GLN A 457 10.31 -18.01 -14.52
N THR A 458 11.01 -18.81 -13.70
CA THR A 458 10.48 -20.08 -13.20
C THR A 458 9.49 -19.90 -12.04
N ASP A 459 8.56 -20.84 -11.87
CA ASP A 459 7.55 -20.90 -10.79
C ASP A 459 8.17 -21.27 -9.42
N ASP A 460 9.44 -20.90 -9.22
CA ASP A 460 10.25 -21.21 -8.04
C ASP A 460 9.94 -20.28 -6.86
N LEU A 461 9.08 -19.28 -7.03
CA LEU A 461 8.61 -18.43 -5.92
C LEU A 461 7.85 -19.26 -4.88
N LEU A 462 8.09 -18.95 -3.61
CA LEU A 462 7.47 -19.64 -2.48
C LEU A 462 6.06 -19.07 -2.24
N ARG A 463 5.07 -19.94 -2.04
CA ARG A 463 3.66 -19.55 -1.78
C ARG A 463 3.08 -20.31 -0.60
N GLY A 464 2.11 -19.69 0.09
CA GLY A 464 1.37 -20.32 1.19
C GLY A 464 2.27 -20.90 2.29
N GLN A 465 2.01 -22.13 2.73
CA GLN A 465 2.74 -22.75 3.85
C GLN A 465 4.25 -22.84 3.61
N THR A 466 4.69 -23.04 2.35
CA THR A 466 6.13 -23.12 2.03
C THR A 466 6.86 -21.80 2.23
N LEU A 467 6.17 -20.67 2.05
CA LEU A 467 6.70 -19.34 2.35
C LEU A 467 6.74 -19.12 3.87
N VAL A 468 5.67 -19.48 4.59
CA VAL A 468 5.62 -19.39 6.06
C VAL A 468 6.77 -20.15 6.72
N ASP A 469 7.00 -21.39 6.28
CA ASP A 469 8.08 -22.23 6.82
C ASP A 469 9.47 -21.66 6.51
N ALA A 470 9.64 -21.00 5.36
CA ALA A 470 10.89 -20.38 4.95
C ALA A 470 11.17 -19.04 5.65
N LEU A 471 10.12 -18.28 5.98
CA LEU A 471 10.22 -17.06 6.79
C LEU A 471 10.52 -17.35 8.25
N ALA A 472 9.94 -18.42 8.81
CA ALA A 472 10.30 -18.90 10.13
C ALA A 472 11.79 -19.29 10.21
N LEU A 473 12.31 -19.98 9.17
CA LEU A 473 13.74 -20.25 9.04
C LEU A 473 14.59 -18.98 8.96
N ALA A 474 14.14 -17.97 8.20
CA ALA A 474 14.85 -16.71 8.05
C ALA A 474 14.91 -15.87 9.34
N ALA A 475 13.92 -16.00 10.22
CA ALA A 475 13.90 -15.31 11.50
C ALA A 475 14.95 -15.86 12.49
N GLU A 476 15.33 -17.13 12.36
CA GLU A 476 16.26 -17.81 13.26
C GLU A 476 17.72 -17.80 12.76
N LEU A 477 17.97 -17.37 11.51
CA LEU A 477 19.23 -17.56 10.81
C LEU A 477 19.58 -16.42 9.85
N THR A 478 20.88 -16.15 9.72
CA THR A 478 21.42 -15.34 8.63
C THR A 478 21.50 -16.16 7.34
N LEU A 479 20.55 -15.95 6.43
CA LEU A 479 20.52 -16.54 5.08
C LEU A 479 21.46 -15.83 4.09
N SER A 480 21.76 -16.45 2.95
CA SER A 480 22.49 -15.81 1.84
C SER A 480 21.74 -14.62 1.25
N THR A 481 22.46 -13.75 0.55
CA THR A 481 21.85 -12.61 -0.18
C THR A 481 20.83 -13.10 -1.23
N ALA A 482 21.12 -14.22 -1.90
CA ALA A 482 20.23 -14.82 -2.90
C ALA A 482 18.91 -15.34 -2.29
N ALA A 483 19.00 -16.03 -1.14
CA ALA A 483 17.84 -16.55 -0.45
C ALA A 483 16.95 -15.43 0.12
N ARG A 484 17.53 -14.33 0.60
CA ARG A 484 16.76 -13.14 1.04
C ARG A 484 16.00 -12.49 -0.11
N GLN A 485 16.66 -12.28 -1.25
CA GLN A 485 16.01 -11.73 -2.45
C GLN A 485 14.85 -12.62 -2.92
N LEU A 486 15.02 -13.95 -2.93
CA LEU A 486 13.92 -14.88 -3.24
C LEU A 486 12.75 -14.71 -2.27
N LEU A 487 13.02 -14.60 -0.96
CA LEU A 487 11.97 -14.44 0.06
C LEU A 487 11.24 -13.11 -0.06
N ASP A 488 11.96 -12.00 -0.27
CA ASP A 488 11.35 -10.67 -0.42
C ASP A 488 10.42 -10.63 -1.65
N VAL A 489 10.89 -11.16 -2.79
CA VAL A 489 10.09 -11.24 -4.02
C VAL A 489 8.92 -12.21 -3.85
N SER A 490 9.13 -13.34 -3.16
CA SER A 490 8.06 -14.31 -2.87
C SER A 490 6.99 -13.71 -1.95
N GLN A 491 7.37 -12.94 -0.92
CA GLN A 491 6.45 -12.24 -0.03
C GLN A 491 5.61 -11.20 -0.76
N GLU A 492 6.24 -10.34 -1.55
CA GLU A 492 5.55 -9.30 -2.30
C GLU A 492 4.59 -9.94 -3.32
N THR A 493 5.02 -11.00 -4.00
CA THR A 493 4.17 -11.71 -4.98
C THR A 493 3.01 -12.43 -4.30
N ASP A 494 3.21 -13.11 -3.18
CA ASP A 494 2.15 -13.79 -2.42
C ASP A 494 1.13 -12.77 -1.87
N HIS A 495 1.60 -11.63 -1.35
CA HIS A 495 0.73 -10.55 -0.91
C HIS A 495 -0.11 -9.97 -2.07
N GLN A 496 0.50 -9.72 -3.24
CA GLN A 496 -0.21 -9.27 -4.43
C GLN A 496 -1.23 -10.30 -4.93
N ASP A 497 -0.88 -11.58 -4.97
CA ASP A 497 -1.78 -12.65 -5.42
C ASP A 497 -2.97 -12.83 -4.47
N ARG A 498 -2.74 -12.76 -3.15
CA ARG A 498 -3.81 -12.79 -2.13
C ARG A 498 -4.68 -11.52 -2.16
N ALA A 499 -4.11 -10.35 -2.42
CA ALA A 499 -4.89 -9.13 -2.63
C ALA A 499 -5.78 -9.25 -3.88
N ARG A 500 -5.24 -9.73 -5.02
CA ARG A 500 -6.04 -10.02 -6.23
C ARG A 500 -7.13 -11.06 -5.98
N GLN A 501 -6.90 -12.02 -5.09
CA GLN A 501 -7.91 -12.98 -4.65
C GLN A 501 -8.99 -12.29 -3.81
N SER A 502 -8.63 -11.43 -2.85
CA SER A 502 -9.58 -10.61 -2.07
C SER A 502 -10.48 -9.78 -2.98
N GLU A 503 -9.90 -9.11 -3.98
CA GLU A 503 -10.67 -8.32 -4.95
C GLU A 503 -11.65 -9.18 -5.76
N ARG A 504 -11.22 -10.35 -6.25
CA ARG A 504 -12.11 -11.27 -6.97
C ARG A 504 -13.27 -11.76 -6.10
N VAL A 505 -13.01 -12.10 -4.83
CA VAL A 505 -14.07 -12.52 -3.89
C VAL A 505 -15.05 -11.37 -3.62
N ALA A 506 -14.56 -10.13 -3.48
CA ALA A 506 -15.42 -8.95 -3.35
C ALA A 506 -16.25 -8.69 -4.62
N GLU A 507 -15.67 -8.85 -5.81
CA GLU A 507 -16.41 -8.77 -7.08
C GLU A 507 -17.52 -9.83 -7.16
N PHE A 508 -17.24 -11.07 -6.76
CA PHE A 508 -18.26 -12.12 -6.70
C PHE A 508 -19.38 -11.80 -5.69
N ALA A 509 -19.03 -11.26 -4.52
CA ALA A 509 -20.03 -10.82 -3.55
C ALA A 509 -20.98 -9.77 -4.16
N GLN A 510 -20.46 -8.81 -4.94
CA GLN A 510 -21.30 -7.83 -5.65
C GLN A 510 -22.20 -8.45 -6.72
N GLN A 511 -21.72 -9.44 -7.46
CA GLN A 511 -22.50 -10.11 -8.51
C GLN A 511 -23.69 -10.90 -7.92
N VAL A 512 -23.46 -11.57 -6.79
CA VAL A 512 -24.47 -12.43 -6.16
C VAL A 512 -25.43 -11.64 -5.27
N ARG A 513 -25.13 -10.37 -4.91
CA ARG A 513 -25.92 -9.57 -3.94
C ARG A 513 -27.43 -9.54 -4.16
N ARG A 514 -27.88 -9.53 -5.42
CA ARG A 514 -29.31 -9.48 -5.78
C ARG A 514 -29.97 -10.87 -5.80
N GLN A 515 -29.17 -11.93 -5.93
CA GLN A 515 -29.65 -13.31 -5.99
C GLN A 515 -29.66 -13.94 -4.59
N ASP A 516 -28.59 -13.75 -3.82
CA ASP A 516 -28.40 -14.27 -2.47
C ASP A 516 -27.60 -13.26 -1.63
N HIS A 517 -28.32 -12.49 -0.81
CA HIS A 517 -27.72 -11.46 0.03
C HIS A 517 -26.87 -12.06 1.16
N GLU A 518 -27.29 -13.18 1.76
CA GLU A 518 -26.55 -13.82 2.85
C GLU A 518 -25.19 -14.35 2.37
N LEU A 519 -25.16 -14.99 1.20
CA LEU A 519 -23.92 -15.44 0.58
C LEU A 519 -23.00 -14.26 0.22
N ALA A 520 -23.56 -13.17 -0.33
CA ALA A 520 -22.79 -11.97 -0.64
C ALA A 520 -22.15 -11.35 0.62
N VAL A 521 -22.90 -11.28 1.72
CA VAL A 521 -22.41 -10.80 3.02
C VAL A 521 -21.28 -11.70 3.56
N ALA A 522 -21.43 -13.02 3.46
CA ALA A 522 -20.41 -14.00 3.88
C ALA A 522 -19.13 -13.91 3.04
N LEU A 523 -19.24 -13.78 1.72
CA LEU A 523 -18.10 -13.59 0.81
C LEU A 523 -17.36 -12.28 1.10
N ALA A 524 -18.10 -11.18 1.31
CA ALA A 524 -17.50 -9.89 1.65
C ALA A 524 -16.81 -9.91 3.02
N HIS A 525 -17.36 -10.62 4.00
CA HIS A 525 -16.72 -10.83 5.31
C HIS A 525 -15.40 -11.58 5.16
N THR A 526 -15.43 -12.68 4.40
CA THR A 526 -14.26 -13.53 4.15
C THR A 526 -13.15 -12.77 3.43
N ALA A 527 -13.51 -11.95 2.42
CA ALA A 527 -12.55 -11.14 1.66
C ALA A 527 -11.83 -10.08 2.50
N LEU A 528 -12.47 -9.60 3.58
CA LEU A 528 -11.92 -8.56 4.45
C LEU A 528 -11.12 -9.13 5.64
N HIS A 529 -11.55 -10.26 6.20
CA HIS A 529 -10.98 -10.81 7.43
C HIS A 529 -10.03 -12.00 7.23
N GLU A 530 -10.23 -12.83 6.20
CA GLU A 530 -9.35 -14.00 5.93
C GLU A 530 -8.29 -13.71 4.85
N LEU A 531 -8.48 -12.65 4.06
CA LEU A 531 -7.58 -12.20 3.00
C LEU A 531 -7.08 -10.77 3.30
N PRO A 532 -5.98 -10.30 2.66
CA PRO A 532 -5.50 -8.93 2.83
C PRO A 532 -6.62 -7.92 2.52
N PRO A 533 -6.88 -6.94 3.41
CA PRO A 533 -7.95 -5.98 3.22
C PRO A 533 -7.67 -5.10 2.01
N THR A 534 -8.54 -5.14 1.02
CA THR A 534 -8.48 -4.28 -0.18
C THR A 534 -9.57 -3.22 -0.12
N PRO A 535 -9.42 -2.07 -0.82
CA PRO A 535 -10.49 -1.09 -0.93
C PRO A 535 -11.78 -1.69 -1.51
N ALA A 536 -11.69 -2.63 -2.45
CA ALA A 536 -12.85 -3.34 -3.01
C ALA A 536 -13.57 -4.19 -1.96
N ALA A 537 -12.84 -5.00 -1.17
CA ALA A 537 -13.42 -5.76 -0.07
C ALA A 537 -14.05 -4.85 0.99
N THR A 538 -13.39 -3.76 1.35
CA THR A 538 -13.88 -2.80 2.35
C THR A 538 -15.17 -2.12 1.86
N MET A 539 -15.16 -1.57 0.65
CA MET A 539 -16.33 -0.90 0.06
C MET A 539 -17.47 -1.88 -0.21
N THR A 540 -17.17 -3.12 -0.61
CA THR A 540 -18.19 -4.15 -0.82
C THR A 540 -18.83 -4.60 0.49
N ARG A 541 -18.02 -4.86 1.52
CA ARG A 541 -18.53 -5.18 2.86
C ARG A 541 -19.40 -4.05 3.39
N TRP A 542 -18.92 -2.81 3.28
CA TRP A 542 -19.67 -1.62 3.64
C TRP A 542 -20.98 -1.49 2.85
N ALA A 543 -20.96 -1.66 1.52
CA ALA A 543 -22.16 -1.61 0.68
C ALA A 543 -23.21 -2.66 1.06
N LEU A 544 -22.78 -3.84 1.50
CA LEU A 544 -23.67 -4.97 1.82
C LEU A 544 -24.14 -4.98 3.29
N THR A 545 -23.37 -4.41 4.21
CA THR A 545 -23.66 -4.53 5.66
C THR A 545 -23.85 -3.20 6.38
N ALA A 546 -23.41 -2.09 5.82
CA ALA A 546 -23.65 -0.79 6.44
C ALA A 546 -25.14 -0.48 6.32
N THR A 547 -25.86 -0.63 7.42
CA THR A 547 -27.15 0.03 7.58
C THR A 547 -26.89 1.53 7.51
N PRO A 548 -27.42 2.24 6.49
CA PRO A 548 -27.19 3.67 6.39
C PRO A 548 -27.74 4.33 7.65
N ARG A 549 -26.93 5.19 8.28
CA ARG A 549 -27.44 6.05 9.34
C ARG A 549 -28.40 7.03 8.69
N THR A 550 -29.68 6.83 8.94
CA THR A 550 -30.74 7.72 8.48
C THR A 550 -30.89 8.86 9.47
N ARG A 551 -30.58 10.07 9.00
CA ARG A 551 -30.87 11.32 9.70
C ARG A 551 -31.86 12.10 8.87
N ARG A 552 -32.48 13.12 9.46
CA ARG A 552 -33.26 14.09 8.68
C ARG A 552 -32.86 15.48 9.10
N LEU A 553 -32.85 16.39 8.13
CA LEU A 553 -32.83 17.81 8.42
C LEU A 553 -34.12 18.17 9.17
N SER A 554 -34.04 19.16 10.06
CA SER A 554 -35.17 19.72 10.83
C SER A 554 -36.12 20.53 9.95
N ILE A 555 -36.58 19.93 8.86
CA ILE A 555 -37.55 20.45 7.91
C ILE A 555 -38.88 19.80 8.28
N GLY A 556 -39.96 20.58 8.37
CA GLY A 556 -41.30 20.04 8.61
C GLY A 556 -41.85 19.34 7.38
N HIS A 557 -43.07 19.69 6.98
CA HIS A 557 -43.75 19.04 5.84
C HIS A 557 -43.08 19.32 4.50
N THR A 558 -43.02 18.29 3.66
CA THR A 558 -42.48 18.35 2.29
C THR A 558 -43.58 18.17 1.25
N THR A 559 -44.74 17.67 1.67
CA THR A 559 -45.93 17.54 0.83
C THR A 559 -47.09 18.41 1.35
N GLY A 560 -48.22 18.39 0.64
CA GLY A 560 -49.40 19.19 1.01
C GLY A 560 -49.95 18.81 2.38
N ILE A 561 -50.25 19.81 3.20
CA ILE A 561 -50.80 19.62 4.53
C ILE A 561 -52.28 19.32 4.38
N THR A 562 -52.76 18.26 5.03
CA THR A 562 -54.16 17.82 4.95
C THR A 562 -54.90 17.91 6.27
N SER A 563 -54.18 17.96 7.40
CA SER A 563 -54.79 18.16 8.71
C SER A 563 -53.89 18.96 9.64
N ALA A 564 -54.49 19.71 10.55
CA ALA A 564 -53.81 20.49 11.58
C ALA A 564 -54.69 20.55 12.83
N VAL A 565 -54.09 20.37 14.00
CA VAL A 565 -54.78 20.41 15.30
C VAL A 565 -53.87 21.05 16.33
N TRP A 566 -54.41 21.97 17.13
CA TRP A 566 -53.71 22.54 18.27
C TRP A 566 -53.83 21.61 19.47
N LEU A 567 -52.72 21.44 20.20
CA LEU A 567 -52.69 20.63 21.41
C LEU A 567 -53.38 21.38 22.55
N SER A 568 -54.05 20.61 23.42
CA SER A 568 -54.85 21.12 24.55
C SER A 568 -54.00 21.78 25.65
N ASP A 569 -52.69 21.55 25.65
CA ASP A 569 -51.71 22.16 26.55
C ASP A 569 -51.32 23.61 26.18
N ASN A 570 -51.92 24.19 25.13
CA ASN A 570 -51.72 25.56 24.66
C ASN A 570 -50.29 25.93 24.20
N HIS A 571 -49.39 24.95 24.04
CA HIS A 571 -48.00 25.22 23.67
C HIS A 571 -47.53 24.52 22.39
N GLY A 572 -48.41 23.88 21.63
CA GLY A 572 -48.03 23.29 20.35
C GLY A 572 -49.12 23.08 19.31
N LEU A 573 -48.69 22.99 18.07
CA LEU A 573 -49.49 22.67 16.89
C LEU A 573 -49.00 21.33 16.34
N ARG A 574 -49.90 20.40 16.03
CA ARG A 574 -49.60 19.22 15.22
C ARG A 574 -50.18 19.38 13.83
N THR A 575 -49.40 19.07 12.81
CA THR A 575 -49.86 19.09 11.42
C THR A 575 -49.49 17.78 10.73
N ALA A 576 -50.36 17.31 9.84
CA ALA A 576 -50.15 16.10 9.04
C ALA A 576 -50.21 16.40 7.53
N ASP A 577 -49.35 15.72 6.78
CA ASP A 577 -49.31 15.82 5.32
C ASP A 577 -49.93 14.60 4.61
N LYS A 578 -50.04 14.68 3.28
CA LYS A 578 -50.60 13.62 2.44
C LYS A 578 -49.82 12.31 2.48
N MET A 579 -48.61 12.29 3.02
CA MET A 579 -47.77 11.08 3.11
C MET A 579 -47.77 10.47 4.51
N GLY A 580 -48.66 10.92 5.40
CA GLY A 580 -48.73 10.41 6.77
C GLY A 580 -47.58 10.89 7.67
N ARG A 581 -46.87 11.96 7.27
CA ARG A 581 -45.91 12.64 8.13
C ARG A 581 -46.66 13.53 9.10
N VAL A 582 -46.33 13.44 10.38
CA VAL A 582 -46.86 14.31 11.44
C VAL A 582 -45.72 15.14 12.02
N CYS A 583 -45.86 16.46 11.94
CA CYS A 583 -44.92 17.41 12.54
C CYS A 583 -45.55 18.05 13.76
N THR A 584 -44.82 18.07 14.88
CA THR A 584 -45.19 18.81 16.10
C THR A 584 -44.36 20.08 16.17
N TRP A 585 -45.04 21.20 16.37
CA TRP A 585 -44.50 22.54 16.43
C TRP A 585 -44.78 23.11 17.80
N ASP A 586 -43.84 23.86 18.37
CA ASP A 586 -44.12 24.65 19.57
C ASP A 586 -44.90 25.93 19.24
N ASP A 587 -45.28 26.66 20.29
CA ASP A 587 -45.95 27.96 20.20
C ASP A 587 -45.10 29.06 19.52
N THR A 588 -43.79 28.86 19.38
CA THR A 588 -42.89 29.72 18.62
C THR A 588 -42.77 29.30 17.15
N GLY A 589 -43.40 28.20 16.73
CA GLY A 589 -43.32 27.65 15.39
C GLY A 589 -42.01 26.91 15.07
N ARG A 590 -41.25 26.51 16.10
CA ARG A 590 -40.08 25.62 15.97
C ARG A 590 -40.55 24.17 15.92
N LEU A 591 -39.91 23.38 15.07
CA LEU A 591 -40.19 21.94 14.96
C LEU A 591 -39.62 21.22 16.19
N THR A 592 -40.48 20.61 17.01
CA THR A 592 -40.10 19.89 18.23
C THR A 592 -40.12 18.38 18.06
N GLY A 593 -40.90 17.87 17.11
CA GLY A 593 -40.95 16.43 16.84
C GLY A 593 -41.48 16.12 15.44
N VAL A 594 -41.03 15.01 14.88
CA VAL A 594 -41.53 14.46 13.62
C VAL A 594 -41.78 12.98 13.81
N ALA A 595 -42.96 12.53 13.40
CA ALA A 595 -43.33 11.12 13.42
C ALA A 595 -43.88 10.74 12.04
N PHE A 596 -43.72 9.47 11.66
CA PHE A 596 -44.15 8.95 10.36
C PHE A 596 -44.92 7.66 10.57
N ALA A 597 -46.06 7.54 9.90
CA ALA A 597 -46.65 6.23 9.64
C ALA A 597 -45.80 5.55 8.57
N ASP A 598 -45.21 4.38 8.87
CA ASP A 598 -44.29 3.65 7.98
C ASP A 598 -45.03 2.95 6.82
N MET A 599 -45.59 3.74 5.88
CA MET A 599 -46.49 3.27 4.82
C MET A 599 -46.39 4.16 3.55
N GLY A 600 -46.84 3.63 2.40
CA GLY A 600 -46.77 4.28 1.08
C GLY A 600 -47.66 5.53 0.89
N ALA A 601 -47.83 5.97 -0.36
CA ALA A 601 -48.56 7.21 -0.68
C ALA A 601 -50.02 7.18 -0.16
N CYS A 602 -50.41 8.21 0.61
CA CYS A 602 -51.72 8.29 1.22
C CYS A 602 -52.61 9.36 0.55
N GLY A 603 -53.93 9.14 0.60
CA GLY A 603 -54.92 10.03 -0.04
C GLY A 603 -55.33 11.21 0.85
N HIS A 604 -55.85 10.90 2.04
CA HIS A 604 -56.36 11.85 3.03
C HIS A 604 -55.81 11.50 4.42
N THR A 605 -55.49 12.53 5.20
CA THR A 605 -55.13 12.38 6.62
C THR A 605 -55.98 13.27 7.49
N LEU A 606 -56.27 12.80 8.70
CA LEU A 606 -57.02 13.54 9.71
C LEU A 606 -56.44 13.27 11.10
N LEU A 607 -55.91 14.31 11.73
CA LEU A 607 -55.41 14.28 13.10
C LEU A 607 -56.56 14.50 14.09
N SER A 608 -56.52 13.75 15.18
CA SER A 608 -57.32 13.96 16.39
C SER A 608 -56.55 14.83 17.40
N VAL A 609 -57.22 15.42 18.40
CA VAL A 609 -56.60 16.30 19.42
C VAL A 609 -55.63 15.53 20.31
N SER A 610 -55.96 14.29 20.66
CA SER A 610 -55.14 13.36 21.44
C SER A 610 -53.90 12.85 20.69
N GLY A 611 -53.84 13.05 19.37
CA GLY A 611 -52.71 12.63 18.54
C GLY A 611 -52.87 11.28 17.87
N THR A 612 -54.11 10.87 17.57
CA THR A 612 -54.37 9.75 16.67
C THR A 612 -54.52 10.26 15.24
N LEU A 613 -53.82 9.65 14.29
CA LEU A 613 -53.89 9.95 12.86
C LEU A 613 -54.76 8.90 12.17
N ALA A 614 -55.83 9.34 11.50
CA ALA A 614 -56.53 8.55 10.50
C ALA A 614 -55.89 8.81 9.13
N LEU A 615 -55.57 7.74 8.40
CA LEU A 615 -54.85 7.78 7.14
C LEU A 615 -55.55 6.87 6.13
N SER A 616 -55.94 7.39 4.97
CA SER A 616 -56.52 6.57 3.89
C SER A 616 -55.45 6.09 2.91
N GLU A 617 -55.33 4.77 2.74
CA GLU A 617 -54.48 4.11 1.77
C GLU A 617 -55.31 3.76 0.52
N HIS A 618 -54.84 4.16 -0.67
CA HIS A 618 -55.60 4.08 -1.93
C HIS A 618 -56.14 2.67 -2.25
N ASP A 619 -55.49 1.62 -1.73
CA ASP A 619 -55.85 0.21 -2.02
C ASP A 619 -56.11 -0.66 -0.78
N ARG A 620 -55.83 -0.19 0.45
CA ARG A 620 -55.88 -1.03 1.67
C ARG A 620 -56.81 -0.55 2.78
N GLY A 621 -57.54 0.55 2.58
CA GLY A 621 -58.48 1.05 3.58
C GLY A 621 -57.96 2.22 4.39
N VAL A 622 -58.60 2.46 5.53
CA VAL A 622 -58.16 3.48 6.49
C VAL A 622 -57.41 2.81 7.64
N MET A 623 -56.27 3.40 7.99
CA MET A 623 -55.47 3.02 9.15
C MET A 623 -55.61 4.08 10.24
N LEU A 624 -55.80 3.62 11.48
CA LEU A 624 -55.70 4.46 12.67
C LEU A 624 -54.34 4.23 13.32
N TRP A 625 -53.57 5.29 13.45
CA TRP A 625 -52.19 5.25 13.94
C TRP A 625 -52.00 6.26 15.07
N ARG A 626 -51.52 5.80 16.23
CA ARG A 626 -51.24 6.66 17.36
C ARG A 626 -49.83 7.24 17.24
N VAL A 627 -49.75 8.57 17.25
CA VAL A 627 -48.49 9.30 16.99
C VAL A 627 -47.50 9.18 18.16
N SER A 628 -48.00 9.05 19.40
CA SER A 628 -47.16 9.08 20.61
C SER A 628 -46.30 7.84 20.82
N ASP A 629 -46.83 6.65 20.50
CA ASP A 629 -46.17 5.36 20.67
C ASP A 629 -45.90 4.63 19.34
N GLY A 630 -46.36 5.20 18.22
CA GLY A 630 -46.21 4.64 16.89
C GLY A 630 -47.11 3.43 16.61
N ARG A 631 -48.04 3.09 17.51
CA ARG A 631 -48.87 1.88 17.40
C ARG A 631 -50.00 2.04 16.39
N VAL A 632 -50.21 1.01 15.58
CA VAL A 632 -51.42 0.90 14.74
C VAL A 632 -52.56 0.37 15.60
N LEU A 633 -53.62 1.18 15.79
CA LEU A 633 -54.80 0.83 16.60
C LEU A 633 -55.77 -0.07 15.84
N GLY A 634 -55.83 0.08 14.51
CA GLY A 634 -56.66 -0.76 13.67
C GLY A 634 -56.56 -0.38 12.19
N ARG A 635 -56.95 -1.32 11.33
CA ARG A 635 -57.10 -1.11 9.88
C ARG A 635 -58.48 -1.56 9.43
N ARG A 636 -59.18 -0.71 8.68
CA ARG A 636 -60.46 -1.02 8.07
C ARG A 636 -60.33 -0.97 6.55
N GLY A 637 -60.34 -2.13 5.91
CA GLY A 637 -60.35 -2.25 4.45
C GLY A 637 -61.64 -1.69 3.84
N GLY A 638 -61.50 -0.93 2.76
CA GLY A 638 -62.62 -0.53 1.90
C GLY A 638 -62.83 -1.53 0.75
N SER A 639 -63.89 -1.35 -0.03
CA SER A 639 -64.07 -2.11 -1.28
C SER A 639 -63.12 -1.57 -2.37
N LEU A 640 -62.56 -2.44 -3.21
CA LEU A 640 -61.57 -2.09 -4.26
C LEU A 640 -62.04 -1.01 -5.27
N LEU A 641 -63.33 -0.68 -5.30
CA LEU A 641 -63.94 0.30 -6.22
C LEU A 641 -64.34 1.63 -5.54
N THR A 642 -64.09 1.80 -4.24
CA THR A 642 -64.55 2.97 -3.48
C THR A 642 -63.45 4.01 -3.30
N SER A 643 -63.68 5.24 -3.78
CA SER A 643 -62.97 6.41 -3.26
C SER A 643 -63.41 6.58 -1.81
N PHE A 644 -62.46 6.56 -0.88
CA PHE A 644 -62.74 6.87 0.52
C PHE A 644 -63.35 8.26 0.65
N GLY A 645 -64.48 8.37 1.35
CA GLY A 645 -65.24 9.61 1.51
C GLY A 645 -64.71 10.50 2.63
N SER A 646 -65.55 11.38 3.15
CA SER A 646 -65.20 12.28 4.26
C SER A 646 -65.06 11.52 5.60
N PHE A 647 -64.10 11.95 6.42
CA PHE A 647 -63.82 11.46 7.77
C PHE A 647 -63.92 12.58 8.79
N SER A 648 -64.30 12.26 10.03
CA SER A 648 -64.30 13.21 11.14
C SER A 648 -64.12 12.52 12.50
N TRP A 649 -63.51 13.25 13.44
CA TRP A 649 -63.30 12.84 14.83
C TRP A 649 -64.34 13.48 15.76
N GLY A 650 -64.90 12.73 16.71
CA GLY A 650 -65.81 13.21 17.76
C GLY A 650 -65.21 12.95 19.14
N ASP A 651 -64.96 14.02 19.90
CA ASP A 651 -64.33 14.05 21.24
C ASP A 651 -63.13 13.08 21.43
N ASP A 652 -62.39 12.79 20.35
CA ASP A 652 -61.35 11.75 20.23
C ASP A 652 -61.75 10.30 20.57
N GLU A 653 -62.89 10.07 21.19
CA GLU A 653 -63.45 8.75 21.51
C GLU A 653 -64.16 8.11 20.31
N TYR A 654 -64.69 8.93 19.40
CA TYR A 654 -65.48 8.49 18.26
C TYR A 654 -64.83 8.87 16.92
N PHE A 655 -64.90 7.96 15.95
CA PHE A 655 -64.43 8.18 14.60
C PHE A 655 -65.53 7.83 13.61
N ALA A 656 -65.89 8.77 12.74
CA ALA A 656 -66.85 8.53 11.66
C ALA A 656 -66.16 8.56 10.29
N GLY A 657 -66.55 7.63 9.42
CA GLY A 657 -65.99 7.55 8.08
C GLY A 657 -66.91 6.87 7.08
N GLN A 658 -66.82 7.30 5.83
CA GLN A 658 -67.44 6.60 4.71
C GLN A 658 -66.43 5.63 4.07
N PHE A 659 -66.68 4.33 4.26
CA PHE A 659 -65.84 3.24 3.72
C PHE A 659 -66.49 2.51 2.55
N ASP A 660 -67.82 2.61 2.43
CA ASP A 660 -68.60 2.17 1.27
C ASP A 660 -69.44 3.34 0.73
N TYR A 661 -69.86 3.32 -0.52
CA TYR A 661 -70.66 4.42 -1.09
C TYR A 661 -72.07 4.57 -0.48
N ARG A 662 -72.46 3.75 0.51
CA ARG A 662 -73.85 3.59 0.96
C ARG A 662 -74.09 4.02 2.40
N THR A 663 -73.06 3.98 3.24
CA THR A 663 -73.18 4.18 4.68
C THR A 663 -72.01 4.99 5.23
N VAL A 664 -72.24 5.61 6.39
CA VAL A 664 -71.21 6.20 7.25
C VAL A 664 -71.12 5.35 8.50
N ASP A 665 -69.96 4.72 8.70
CA ASP A 665 -69.69 3.90 9.88
C ASP A 665 -69.15 4.77 11.01
N VAL A 666 -69.62 4.54 12.23
CA VAL A 666 -69.17 5.21 13.45
C VAL A 666 -68.49 4.20 14.36
N TYR A 667 -67.24 4.46 14.73
CA TYR A 667 -66.42 3.64 15.61
C TYR A 667 -66.18 4.32 16.96
N CYS A 668 -66.11 3.55 18.04
CA CYS A 668 -65.67 3.95 19.38
C CYS A 668 -64.27 3.39 19.67
N LEU A 669 -63.43 4.18 20.35
CA LEU A 669 -62.00 3.91 20.56
C LEU A 669 -61.57 3.79 22.04
N LYS A 670 -62.51 3.64 22.98
CA LYS A 670 -62.23 3.60 24.43
C LYS A 670 -61.22 2.54 24.88
N ASP A 671 -61.11 1.42 24.17
CA ASP A 671 -60.27 0.27 24.55
C ASP A 671 -59.07 0.04 23.61
N ASP A 672 -58.55 1.07 22.94
CA ASP A 672 -57.44 1.01 21.95
C ASP A 672 -57.70 0.14 20.70
N ALA A 673 -58.85 -0.53 20.62
CA ALA A 673 -59.34 -1.26 19.46
C ALA A 673 -60.64 -0.61 18.95
N PRO A 674 -60.72 -0.23 17.66
CA PRO A 674 -61.92 0.39 17.10
C PRO A 674 -63.10 -0.58 17.10
N GLN A 675 -64.17 -0.23 17.81
CA GLN A 675 -65.44 -0.98 17.83
C GLN A 675 -66.52 -0.24 17.04
N LEU A 676 -67.18 -0.92 16.08
CA LEU A 676 -68.29 -0.34 15.32
C LEU A 676 -69.50 -0.15 16.22
N VAL A 677 -69.98 1.09 16.35
CA VAL A 677 -71.16 1.47 17.14
C VAL A 677 -72.42 1.39 16.29
N THR A 678 -72.39 2.00 15.09
CA THR A 678 -73.54 2.05 14.18
C THR A 678 -73.09 2.37 12.75
N SER A 679 -73.96 2.08 11.77
CA SER A 679 -73.79 2.43 10.35
C SER A 679 -75.00 3.23 9.88
N ILE A 680 -74.79 4.47 9.48
CA ILE A 680 -75.84 5.42 9.09
C ILE A 680 -76.01 5.38 7.57
N PRO A 681 -77.21 5.08 7.02
CA PRO A 681 -77.43 5.06 5.57
C PRO A 681 -77.31 6.46 4.97
N ALA A 682 -76.28 6.67 4.13
CA ALA A 682 -76.05 7.92 3.41
C ALA A 682 -75.22 7.67 2.14
N THR A 683 -75.78 7.99 0.97
CA THR A 683 -75.12 7.83 -0.33
C THR A 683 -74.41 9.10 -0.76
N HIS A 684 -73.28 8.97 -1.47
CA HIS A 684 -72.52 10.13 -2.00
C HIS A 684 -72.17 11.19 -0.95
N VAL A 685 -71.60 10.78 0.20
CA VAL A 685 -71.22 11.72 1.26
C VAL A 685 -70.02 12.55 0.83
N ARG A 686 -70.15 13.87 0.95
CA ARG A 686 -69.12 14.84 0.57
C ARG A 686 -68.37 15.40 1.77
N ALA A 687 -69.07 15.59 2.89
CA ALA A 687 -68.48 16.11 4.12
C ALA A 687 -69.17 15.51 5.35
N THR A 688 -68.38 15.27 6.39
CA THR A 688 -68.81 14.88 7.73
C THR A 688 -68.13 15.79 8.75
N ALA A 689 -68.83 16.12 9.83
CA ALA A 689 -68.26 16.88 10.94
C ALA A 689 -68.97 16.54 12.24
N TRP A 690 -68.22 16.27 13.30
CA TRP A 690 -68.74 16.05 14.64
C TRP A 690 -68.92 17.35 15.40
N SER A 691 -69.90 17.38 16.30
CA SER A 691 -70.03 18.43 17.31
C SER A 691 -68.81 18.39 18.26
N PRO A 692 -68.41 19.53 18.84
CA PRO A 692 -67.29 19.58 19.78
C PRO A 692 -67.49 18.72 21.04
N GLN A 693 -68.74 18.42 21.39
CA GLN A 693 -69.13 17.59 22.54
C GLN A 693 -69.17 16.09 22.21
N GLY A 694 -68.98 15.70 20.94
CA GLY A 694 -69.03 14.31 20.48
C GLY A 694 -70.43 13.68 20.44
N ASP A 695 -71.48 14.45 20.70
CA ASP A 695 -72.87 13.99 20.84
C ASP A 695 -73.68 14.04 19.53
N ARG A 696 -73.20 14.74 18.49
CA ARG A 696 -73.89 14.90 17.20
C ARG A 696 -72.92 14.79 16.03
N LEU A 697 -73.35 14.16 14.94
CA LEU A 697 -72.63 14.04 13.66
C LEU A 697 -73.45 14.68 12.54
N ALA A 698 -72.86 15.66 11.85
CA ALA A 698 -73.38 16.19 10.61
C ALA A 698 -72.81 15.43 9.42
N ILE A 699 -73.68 15.06 8.47
CA ILE A 699 -73.38 14.35 7.23
C ILE A 699 -74.01 15.15 6.09
N ALA A 700 -73.19 15.58 5.13
CA ALA A 700 -73.67 16.25 3.92
C ALA A 700 -73.37 15.39 2.69
N SER A 701 -74.43 14.97 1.99
CA SER A 701 -74.37 14.33 0.68
C SER A 701 -74.58 15.33 -0.46
N ASP A 702 -74.58 14.86 -1.71
CA ASP A 702 -74.90 15.69 -2.88
C ASP A 702 -76.33 16.28 -2.85
N ASP A 703 -77.25 15.64 -2.12
CA ASP A 703 -78.69 15.94 -2.10
C ASP A 703 -79.32 16.14 -0.72
N MET A 704 -78.58 15.89 0.38
CA MET A 704 -79.08 16.03 1.75
C MET A 704 -78.05 16.57 2.74
N LEU A 705 -78.55 17.29 3.74
CA LEU A 705 -77.92 17.50 5.04
C LEU A 705 -78.64 16.66 6.09
N LEU A 706 -77.88 15.85 6.82
CA LEU A 706 -78.34 14.99 7.88
C LEU A 706 -77.55 15.31 9.17
N VAL A 707 -78.23 15.47 10.30
CA VAL A 707 -77.59 15.54 11.62
C VAL A 707 -78.16 14.44 12.49
N VAL A 708 -77.29 13.61 13.06
CA VAL A 708 -77.65 12.48 13.93
C VAL A 708 -77.08 12.73 15.32
N SER A 709 -77.87 12.51 16.38
CA SER A 709 -77.42 12.56 17.77
C SER A 709 -77.17 11.15 18.31
N PHE A 710 -76.17 11.04 19.18
CA PHE A 710 -75.72 9.83 19.84
C PHE A 710 -75.91 9.99 21.35
N GLY A 711 -77.05 9.51 21.86
CA GLY A 711 -77.34 9.38 23.30
C GLY A 711 -77.50 7.91 23.68
N GLU A 712 -78.46 7.58 24.55
CA GLU A 712 -78.85 6.18 24.81
C GLU A 712 -79.32 5.45 23.53
N HIS A 713 -79.91 6.21 22.60
CA HIS A 713 -80.33 5.74 21.29
C HIS A 713 -79.85 6.74 20.22
N THR A 714 -79.47 6.24 19.04
CA THR A 714 -79.12 7.08 17.90
C THR A 714 -80.39 7.63 17.26
N SER A 715 -80.54 8.95 17.20
CA SER A 715 -81.73 9.60 16.63
C SER A 715 -81.37 10.68 15.60
N GLU A 716 -82.13 10.75 14.52
CA GLU A 716 -82.02 11.80 13.51
C GLU A 716 -82.60 13.12 14.05
N VAL A 717 -81.77 14.17 14.10
CA VAL A 717 -82.12 15.49 14.64
C VAL A 717 -82.55 16.44 13.52
N LEU A 718 -81.85 16.39 12.38
CA LEU A 718 -82.13 17.26 11.23
C LEU A 718 -82.01 16.47 9.93
N ARG A 719 -83.06 16.52 9.11
CA ARG A 719 -83.00 16.10 7.70
C ARG A 719 -83.41 17.26 6.81
N ARG A 720 -82.55 17.63 5.87
CA ARG A 720 -82.88 18.67 4.90
C ARG A 720 -82.41 18.27 3.51
N GLN A 721 -83.34 18.22 2.56
CA GLN A 721 -83.02 17.95 1.17
C GLN A 721 -82.46 19.22 0.54
N VAL A 722 -81.16 19.25 0.28
CA VAL A 722 -80.46 20.42 -0.28
C VAL A 722 -79.42 19.93 -1.27
N ALA A 723 -79.52 20.41 -2.51
CA ALA A 723 -78.60 20.02 -3.57
C ALA A 723 -77.36 20.93 -3.54
N TRP A 724 -76.23 20.38 -3.13
CA TRP A 724 -74.96 21.10 -2.99
C TRP A 724 -73.87 20.52 -3.86
N SER A 725 -72.92 21.36 -4.27
CA SER A 725 -71.65 20.90 -4.83
C SER A 725 -70.50 21.16 -3.85
N ASN A 726 -69.92 20.08 -3.33
CA ASN A 726 -68.76 20.06 -2.43
C ASN A 726 -68.92 20.92 -1.13
N PRO A 727 -69.87 20.59 -0.24
CA PRO A 727 -70.08 21.31 1.03
C PRO A 727 -68.85 21.26 1.95
N VAL A 728 -68.65 22.32 2.74
CA VAL A 728 -67.68 22.40 3.86
C VAL A 728 -68.46 22.70 5.14
N LEU A 729 -68.22 21.93 6.20
CA LEU A 729 -68.97 21.96 7.46
C LEU A 729 -68.06 22.40 8.61
N CYS A 730 -68.56 23.21 9.54
CA CYS A 730 -67.95 23.37 10.86
C CYS A 730 -69.02 23.66 11.92
N TRP A 731 -68.85 23.11 13.12
CA TRP A 731 -69.76 23.30 14.25
C TRP A 731 -69.37 24.51 15.09
N ALA A 732 -70.38 25.17 15.66
CA ALA A 732 -70.17 26.14 16.72
C ALA A 732 -69.75 25.45 18.03
N PRO A 733 -69.02 26.14 18.92
CA PRO A 733 -68.59 25.59 20.20
C PRO A 733 -69.74 25.17 21.13
N ASP A 734 -70.95 25.71 20.92
CA ASP A 734 -72.16 25.33 21.65
C ASP A 734 -72.73 23.95 21.28
N GLY A 735 -72.31 23.36 20.16
CA GLY A 735 -72.82 22.07 19.67
C GLY A 735 -74.23 22.11 19.08
N THR A 736 -74.89 23.28 19.04
CA THR A 736 -76.27 23.43 18.54
C THR A 736 -76.33 24.11 17.18
N ARG A 737 -75.32 24.92 16.82
CA ARG A 737 -75.26 25.61 15.51
C ARG A 737 -74.25 24.96 14.57
N LEU A 738 -74.64 24.81 13.30
CA LEU A 738 -73.82 24.23 12.22
C LEU A 738 -73.66 25.22 11.07
N ALA A 739 -72.42 25.60 10.76
CA ALA A 739 -72.11 26.38 9.57
C ALA A 739 -71.84 25.47 8.37
N VAL A 740 -72.48 25.78 7.24
CA VAL A 740 -72.38 25.06 5.98
C VAL A 740 -72.03 26.04 4.87
N SER A 741 -70.87 25.86 4.25
CA SER A 741 -70.50 26.57 3.03
C SER A 741 -70.64 25.67 1.82
N ALA A 742 -71.52 26.03 0.89
CA ALA A 742 -71.78 25.22 -0.30
C ALA A 742 -72.14 26.10 -1.51
N ALA A 743 -71.85 25.59 -2.71
CA ALA A 743 -72.41 26.17 -3.94
C ALA A 743 -73.74 25.46 -4.28
N PRO A 744 -74.81 26.21 -4.58
CA PRO A 744 -76.08 25.62 -4.99
C PRO A 744 -75.89 24.79 -6.26
N ALA A 745 -76.38 23.54 -6.26
CA ALA A 745 -76.30 22.67 -7.42
C ALA A 745 -77.31 23.11 -8.50
N PHE A 746 -76.82 23.39 -9.71
CA PHE A 746 -77.55 23.50 -10.98
C PHE A 746 -78.95 24.17 -10.95
N THR A 747 -78.98 25.49 -11.16
CA THR A 747 -79.97 26.12 -12.06
C THR A 747 -79.23 26.66 -13.28
N LEU A 748 -79.06 25.84 -14.33
CA LEU A 748 -78.42 26.26 -15.58
C LEU A 748 -79.41 26.16 -16.76
N ARG A 749 -79.86 27.33 -17.24
CA ARG A 749 -80.10 27.51 -18.68
C ARG A 749 -78.73 27.61 -19.36
N ARG A 750 -78.62 27.05 -20.56
CA ARG A 750 -77.39 26.91 -21.37
C ARG A 750 -76.65 28.24 -21.70
N SER A 751 -77.19 29.40 -21.35
CA SER A 751 -76.61 30.71 -21.69
C SER A 751 -75.64 31.30 -20.65
N ASP A 752 -75.59 30.80 -19.42
CA ASP A 752 -74.83 31.43 -18.33
C ASP A 752 -73.52 30.69 -17.98
N MET A 753 -72.85 30.15 -19.00
CA MET A 753 -71.68 29.28 -18.84
C MET A 753 -70.40 29.99 -18.33
N PHE A 754 -70.47 31.29 -18.04
CA PHE A 754 -69.34 32.11 -17.58
C PHE A 754 -69.59 32.85 -16.24
N ALA A 755 -70.69 32.60 -15.54
CA ALA A 755 -70.90 33.15 -14.20
C ALA A 755 -70.08 32.35 -13.15
N PRO A 756 -69.30 33.00 -12.27
CA PRO A 756 -68.57 32.30 -11.22
C PRO A 756 -69.56 31.61 -10.26
N LYS A 757 -69.36 30.31 -9.99
CA LYS A 757 -70.10 29.55 -8.97
C LYS A 757 -69.76 30.11 -7.58
N LEU A 758 -70.51 31.08 -7.10
CA LEU A 758 -70.32 31.67 -5.78
C LEU A 758 -70.85 30.69 -4.71
N ARG A 759 -70.02 30.28 -3.73
CA ARG A 759 -70.52 29.56 -2.55
C ARG A 759 -71.12 30.55 -1.57
N THR A 760 -72.16 30.11 -0.88
CA THR A 760 -72.84 30.86 0.19
C THR A 760 -72.62 30.14 1.51
N LEU A 761 -72.39 30.90 2.58
CA LEU A 761 -72.31 30.40 3.95
C LEU A 761 -73.69 30.45 4.59
N TRP A 762 -74.15 29.31 5.13
CA TRP A 762 -75.42 29.15 5.84
C TRP A 762 -75.14 28.75 7.28
N ILE A 763 -75.88 29.31 8.23
CA ILE A 763 -75.81 28.92 9.64
C ILE A 763 -77.13 28.29 10.02
N TYR A 764 -77.10 26.98 10.30
CA TYR A 764 -78.24 26.18 10.72
C TYR A 764 -78.28 26.07 12.23
N ASP A 765 -79.42 26.34 12.82
CA ASP A 765 -79.75 25.88 14.15
C ASP A 765 -80.23 24.43 14.03
N THR A 766 -79.54 23.50 14.70
CA THR A 766 -79.80 22.07 14.51
C THR A 766 -81.05 21.57 15.24
N GLU A 767 -81.55 22.30 16.24
CA GLU A 767 -82.75 21.92 16.99
C GLU A 767 -84.02 22.37 16.30
N THR A 768 -84.00 23.59 15.75
CA THR A 768 -85.14 24.17 15.03
C THR A 768 -85.11 23.87 13.53
N GLY A 769 -83.95 23.49 13.00
CA GLY A 769 -83.70 23.30 11.56
C GLY A 769 -83.75 24.59 10.75
N GLN A 770 -83.89 25.77 11.39
CA GLN A 770 -83.92 27.06 10.71
C GLN A 770 -82.52 27.51 10.29
N ALA A 771 -82.42 28.21 9.16
CA ALA A 771 -81.17 28.82 8.69
C ALA A 771 -81.25 30.33 8.93
N ALA A 772 -80.36 30.88 9.76
CA ALA A 772 -80.53 32.21 10.33
C ALA A 772 -79.77 33.33 9.57
N GLU A 773 -78.75 33.02 8.78
CA GLU A 773 -77.91 34.05 8.14
C GLU A 773 -77.20 33.57 6.86
N SER A 774 -77.12 34.44 5.83
CA SER A 774 -76.34 34.22 4.60
C SER A 774 -75.21 35.24 4.47
N ALA A 775 -73.96 34.80 4.59
CA ALA A 775 -72.78 35.67 4.54
C ALA A 775 -72.26 35.90 3.09
N PRO A 776 -71.33 36.85 2.84
CA PRO A 776 -70.94 37.24 1.48
C PRO A 776 -70.28 36.10 0.68
N HIS A 777 -70.45 36.20 -0.64
CA HIS A 777 -70.11 35.20 -1.63
C HIS A 777 -68.60 34.97 -1.84
N GLY A 778 -68.15 33.70 -1.88
CA GLY A 778 -66.76 33.33 -2.20
C GLY A 778 -66.54 31.82 -2.26
N MET A 779 -65.52 31.32 -2.97
CA MET A 779 -65.16 29.90 -2.92
C MET A 779 -64.38 29.61 -1.61
N THR A 780 -65.02 28.88 -0.70
CA THR A 780 -64.45 28.35 0.54
C THR A 780 -64.00 26.90 0.38
N GLU A 781 -62.72 26.60 0.60
CA GLU A 781 -62.18 25.22 0.62
C GLU A 781 -61.89 24.71 2.03
N ALA A 782 -61.79 25.61 3.02
CA ALA A 782 -61.57 25.29 4.42
C ALA A 782 -62.32 26.27 5.33
N MET A 783 -62.86 25.78 6.44
CA MET A 783 -63.64 26.57 7.39
C MET A 783 -63.49 26.00 8.80
N ALA A 784 -63.38 26.85 9.81
CA ALA A 784 -63.34 26.46 11.21
C ALA A 784 -63.95 27.54 12.11
N TRP A 785 -64.79 27.13 13.06
CA TRP A 785 -65.36 28.01 14.08
C TRP A 785 -64.40 28.19 15.25
N SER A 786 -64.32 29.40 15.79
CA SER A 786 -63.52 29.69 16.98
C SER A 786 -64.06 28.97 18.22
N PRO A 787 -63.20 28.41 19.08
CA PRO A 787 -63.64 27.71 20.30
C PRO A 787 -64.12 28.65 21.41
N VAL A 788 -63.79 29.95 21.36
CA VAL A 788 -64.02 30.90 22.48
C VAL A 788 -64.96 32.05 22.10
N GLY A 789 -65.48 32.08 20.87
CA GLY A 789 -66.34 33.16 20.41
C GLY A 789 -67.08 32.85 19.11
N ASP A 790 -67.96 33.78 18.71
CA ASP A 790 -68.84 33.62 17.55
C ASP A 790 -68.17 34.06 16.24
N VAL A 791 -66.95 33.57 16.01
CA VAL A 791 -66.12 33.94 14.86
C VAL A 791 -65.80 32.71 14.02
N ILE A 792 -66.06 32.78 12.72
CA ILE A 792 -65.70 31.73 11.75
C ILE A 792 -64.53 32.21 10.90
N ALA A 793 -63.49 31.39 10.83
CA ALA A 793 -62.40 31.56 9.88
C ALA A 793 -62.67 30.71 8.64
N TYR A 794 -62.59 31.32 7.46
CA TYR A 794 -62.81 30.61 6.20
C TYR A 794 -61.88 31.10 5.10
N SER A 795 -61.52 30.21 4.17
CA SER A 795 -60.73 30.57 3.00
C SER A 795 -61.60 31.25 1.94
N VAL A 796 -61.06 32.27 1.28
CA VAL A 796 -61.73 32.99 0.19
C VAL A 796 -60.83 32.95 -1.03
N ARG A 797 -61.30 32.28 -2.09
CA ARG A 797 -60.60 32.20 -3.38
C ARG A 797 -61.20 33.19 -4.39
N PRO A 798 -60.65 34.40 -4.55
CA PRO A 798 -61.07 35.31 -5.61
C PRO A 798 -60.56 34.83 -6.98
N THR A 799 -61.29 35.17 -8.04
CA THR A 799 -61.11 34.72 -9.44
C THR A 799 -59.78 35.14 -10.12
N ARG A 800 -58.75 35.60 -9.38
CA ARG A 800 -57.39 35.86 -9.90
C ARG A 800 -56.32 35.63 -8.83
N HIS A 801 -55.77 34.42 -8.77
CA HIS A 801 -54.46 34.04 -8.18
C HIS A 801 -54.08 34.57 -6.77
N ARG A 802 -55.02 34.99 -5.92
CA ARG A 802 -54.70 35.51 -4.56
C ARG A 802 -55.67 34.99 -3.52
N ASP A 803 -55.33 33.90 -2.86
CA ASP A 803 -56.15 33.38 -1.76
C ASP A 803 -56.12 34.32 -0.55
N ARG A 804 -57.26 34.43 0.13
CA ARG A 804 -57.45 35.23 1.34
C ARG A 804 -58.00 34.34 2.44
N VAL A 805 -57.79 34.76 3.68
CA VAL A 805 -58.54 34.24 4.83
C VAL A 805 -59.43 35.35 5.32
N ALA A 806 -60.69 35.02 5.54
CA ALA A 806 -61.69 35.91 6.09
C ALA A 806 -62.10 35.41 7.47
N LEU A 807 -62.25 36.36 8.39
CA LEU A 807 -62.88 36.15 9.69
C LEU A 807 -64.24 36.81 9.64
N ILE A 808 -65.31 36.05 9.87
CA ILE A 808 -66.65 36.61 10.04
C ILE A 808 -67.10 36.45 11.47
N ASP A 809 -67.50 37.57 12.07
CA ASP A 809 -68.24 37.58 13.32
C ASP A 809 -69.71 37.28 12.99
N VAL A 810 -70.19 36.13 13.45
CA VAL A 810 -71.54 35.61 13.19
C VAL A 810 -72.61 36.47 13.87
N SER A 811 -72.32 36.99 15.07
CA SER A 811 -73.29 37.80 15.80
C SER A 811 -73.55 39.16 15.15
N THR A 812 -72.56 39.71 14.44
CA THR A 812 -72.62 41.05 13.83
C THR A 812 -72.62 41.06 12.30
N GLY A 813 -72.42 39.92 11.66
CA GLY A 813 -72.22 39.79 10.21
C GLY A 813 -70.97 40.48 9.66
N ARG A 814 -70.07 40.99 10.52
CA ARG A 814 -68.89 41.75 10.10
C ARG A 814 -67.79 40.82 9.62
N THR A 815 -67.31 41.05 8.40
CA THR A 815 -66.21 40.29 7.80
C THR A 815 -64.92 41.09 7.74
N ILE A 816 -63.82 40.50 8.21
CA ILE A 816 -62.47 41.03 8.07
C ILE A 816 -61.69 40.11 7.13
N GLU A 817 -61.41 40.57 5.92
CA GLU A 817 -60.53 39.86 5.00
C GLU A 817 -59.06 40.24 5.19
N ARG A 818 -58.19 39.23 5.09
CA ARG A 818 -56.74 39.39 5.11
C ARG A 818 -56.09 38.57 4.01
N ARG A 819 -54.98 39.09 3.51
CA ARG A 819 -54.20 38.43 2.45
C ARG A 819 -53.34 37.33 3.05
N ALA A 820 -53.66 36.09 2.72
CA ALA A 820 -52.80 34.96 3.02
C ALA A 820 -51.76 34.77 1.92
N ARG A 821 -50.58 34.26 2.27
CA ARG A 821 -49.57 33.86 1.27
C ARG A 821 -49.76 32.42 0.74
N PRO A 822 -50.20 31.44 1.55
CA PRO A 822 -50.41 30.08 1.06
C PRO A 822 -51.43 30.06 -0.08
N HIS A 823 -51.07 29.41 -1.18
CA HIS A 823 -52.01 29.13 -2.28
C HIS A 823 -52.83 27.89 -1.94
N GLN A 824 -54.13 27.89 -2.24
CA GLN A 824 -55.08 26.81 -1.93
C GLN A 824 -55.06 26.37 -0.46
N ILE A 825 -55.67 27.20 0.39
CA ILE A 825 -55.83 26.91 1.82
C ILE A 825 -56.95 25.87 1.99
N ASN A 826 -56.54 24.67 2.37
CA ASN A 826 -57.41 23.52 2.60
C ASN A 826 -57.52 23.12 4.08
N VAL A 827 -56.73 23.75 4.97
CA VAL A 827 -56.78 23.49 6.42
C VAL A 827 -56.78 24.81 7.19
N ILE A 828 -57.69 24.93 8.15
CA ILE A 828 -57.76 26.03 9.12
C ILE A 828 -57.98 25.39 10.50
N ALA A 829 -57.14 25.71 11.49
CA ALA A 829 -57.26 25.20 12.85
C ALA A 829 -57.06 26.31 13.89
N TRP A 830 -57.97 26.41 14.85
CA TRP A 830 -57.91 27.39 15.94
C TRP A 830 -57.11 26.87 17.12
N SER A 831 -56.32 27.73 17.75
CA SER A 831 -55.78 27.45 19.08
C SER A 831 -56.90 27.40 20.11
N SER A 832 -56.71 26.63 21.18
CA SER A 832 -57.76 26.44 22.20
C SER A 832 -58.13 27.75 22.90
N ASP A 833 -57.20 28.71 22.99
CA ASP A 833 -57.44 30.06 23.51
C ASP A 833 -58.12 31.02 22.53
N GLY A 834 -58.38 30.59 21.29
CA GLY A 834 -59.02 31.39 20.25
C GLY A 834 -58.20 32.60 19.78
N LYS A 835 -56.91 32.69 20.13
CA LYS A 835 -56.05 33.83 19.75
C LYS A 835 -55.23 33.58 18.50
N ARG A 836 -55.05 32.33 18.08
CA ARG A 836 -54.22 31.96 16.93
C ARG A 836 -54.95 31.04 15.97
N ILE A 837 -54.56 31.12 14.71
CA ILE A 837 -55.08 30.29 13.62
C ILE A 837 -53.89 29.70 12.86
N ALA A 838 -53.87 28.38 12.68
CA ALA A 838 -52.97 27.69 11.79
C ALA A 838 -53.63 27.50 10.42
N LEU A 839 -52.90 27.84 9.36
CA LEU A 839 -53.32 27.71 7.97
C LEU A 839 -52.44 26.68 7.28
N GLY A 840 -53.04 25.67 6.65
CA GLY A 840 -52.36 24.66 5.84
C GLY A 840 -52.75 24.75 4.37
N SER A 841 -51.81 24.40 3.49
CA SER A 841 -51.97 24.42 2.04
C SER A 841 -51.69 23.06 1.41
N SER A 842 -52.36 22.81 0.29
CA SER A 842 -52.13 21.67 -0.59
C SER A 842 -50.74 21.66 -1.25
N PHE A 843 -50.03 22.79 -1.26
CA PHE A 843 -48.69 22.98 -1.83
C PHE A 843 -47.62 23.17 -0.74
N HIS A 844 -47.66 22.38 0.34
CA HIS A 844 -46.60 22.31 1.36
C HIS A 844 -46.36 23.58 2.19
N TYR A 845 -47.29 24.55 2.23
CA TYR A 845 -47.19 25.73 3.10
C TYR A 845 -47.97 25.54 4.40
N ALA A 846 -47.36 25.95 5.53
CA ALA A 846 -48.07 26.26 6.76
C ALA A 846 -47.69 27.62 7.34
N GLU A 847 -48.70 28.33 7.85
CA GLU A 847 -48.53 29.60 8.56
C GLU A 847 -49.34 29.61 9.85
N ILE A 848 -48.83 30.30 10.87
CA ILE A 848 -49.55 30.62 12.10
C ILE A 848 -49.82 32.12 12.12
N TRP A 849 -51.07 32.47 12.44
CA TRP A 849 -51.61 33.82 12.45
C TRP A 849 -52.15 34.16 13.83
N ASP A 850 -51.96 35.40 14.27
CA ASP A 850 -52.70 35.97 15.39
C ASP A 850 -54.05 36.49 14.86
N VAL A 851 -55.13 36.26 15.61
CA VAL A 851 -56.51 36.68 15.30
C VAL A 851 -56.64 38.20 15.26
N ALA A 852 -55.78 38.94 15.96
CA ALA A 852 -55.62 40.39 15.79
C ALA A 852 -55.09 40.78 14.40
N GLY A 853 -54.71 39.81 13.57
CA GLY A 853 -54.32 39.98 12.16
C GLY A 853 -52.84 40.29 11.94
N ARG A 854 -51.98 40.11 12.95
CA ARG A 854 -50.53 40.14 12.75
C ARG A 854 -50.07 38.77 12.23
N PHE A 855 -49.39 38.79 11.08
CA PHE A 855 -48.60 37.65 10.62
C PHE A 855 -47.63 37.27 11.74
N PHE A 856 -47.77 36.06 12.28
CA PHE A 856 -46.93 35.60 13.39
C PHE A 856 -45.70 34.90 12.84
N ARG A 857 -45.86 33.77 12.15
CA ARG A 857 -44.74 33.01 11.60
C ARG A 857 -45.14 32.03 10.51
N ARG A 858 -44.23 31.78 9.56
CA ARG A 858 -44.32 30.67 8.61
C ARG A 858 -43.54 29.47 9.15
N LEU A 859 -44.13 28.28 9.07
CA LEU A 859 -43.46 27.05 9.49
C LEU A 859 -42.45 26.62 8.42
N PRO A 860 -41.28 26.06 8.79
CA PRO A 860 -40.25 25.61 7.86
C PRO A 860 -40.67 24.34 7.10
N THR A 861 -41.56 24.52 6.14
CA THR A 861 -42.10 23.47 5.26
C THR A 861 -41.70 23.73 3.80
N GLY A 862 -41.58 22.67 3.01
CA GLY A 862 -41.21 22.72 1.60
C GLY A 862 -40.15 21.68 1.23
N SER A 863 -40.23 21.20 -0.02
CA SER A 863 -39.19 20.37 -0.62
C SER A 863 -37.90 21.17 -0.84
N LEU A 864 -36.76 20.53 -0.63
CA LEU A 864 -35.44 21.11 -0.89
C LEU A 864 -35.21 21.26 -2.39
N GLN A 865 -34.79 22.45 -2.83
CA GLN A 865 -34.34 22.66 -4.22
C GLN A 865 -32.83 22.61 -4.33
N ALA A 866 -32.12 23.25 -3.41
CA ALA A 866 -30.67 23.32 -3.39
C ALA A 866 -30.12 23.04 -1.99
N VAL A 867 -29.07 22.23 -1.94
CA VAL A 867 -28.37 21.88 -0.69
C VAL A 867 -26.87 21.93 -0.96
N SER A 868 -26.15 22.61 -0.08
CA SER A 868 -24.69 22.60 -0.06
C SER A 868 -24.22 22.28 1.35
N TRP A 869 -23.30 21.33 1.46
CA TRP A 869 -22.73 20.90 2.74
C TRP A 869 -21.45 21.65 3.06
N SER A 870 -21.25 21.98 4.34
CA SER A 870 -19.95 22.42 4.84
C SER A 870 -18.89 21.30 4.69
N PRO A 871 -17.59 21.62 4.58
CA PRO A 871 -16.53 20.63 4.34
C PRO A 871 -16.52 19.45 5.34
N GLY A 872 -16.77 19.73 6.63
CA GLY A 872 -16.84 18.70 7.68
C GLY A 872 -18.22 18.02 7.83
N LEU A 873 -19.16 18.29 6.92
CA LEU A 873 -20.49 17.70 6.87
C LEU A 873 -21.36 17.88 8.15
N GLN A 874 -21.06 18.89 8.97
CA GLN A 874 -21.81 19.20 10.19
C GLN A 874 -22.93 20.22 9.98
N ARG A 875 -22.75 21.14 9.02
CA ARG A 875 -23.72 22.17 8.64
C ARG A 875 -24.10 22.04 7.17
N ALA A 876 -25.37 22.30 6.87
CA ALA A 876 -25.92 22.31 5.52
C ALA A 876 -26.63 23.65 5.26
N ALA A 877 -26.34 24.25 4.11
CA ALA A 877 -27.01 25.45 3.63
C ALA A 877 -28.08 24.98 2.65
N VAL A 878 -29.32 25.30 2.96
CA VAL A 878 -30.48 24.73 2.29
C VAL A 878 -31.37 25.83 1.73
N GLU A 879 -31.91 25.57 0.55
CA GLU A 879 -33.00 26.33 -0.05
C GLU A 879 -34.19 25.39 -0.18
N ARG A 880 -35.34 25.82 0.36
CA ARG A 880 -36.63 25.14 0.16
C ARG A 880 -37.54 26.01 -0.68
N VAL A 881 -38.44 25.36 -1.42
CA VAL A 881 -39.41 26.01 -2.30
C VAL A 881 -40.06 27.22 -1.64
N ALA A 882 -39.84 28.39 -2.24
CA ALA A 882 -40.41 29.67 -1.85
C ALA A 882 -40.12 30.09 -0.40
N THR A 883 -39.05 29.59 0.22
CA THR A 883 -38.58 30.03 1.54
C THR A 883 -37.31 30.88 1.43
N THR A 884 -36.88 31.47 2.54
CA THR A 884 -35.54 32.05 2.64
C THR A 884 -34.52 30.93 2.79
N PRO A 885 -33.35 31.01 2.13
CA PRO A 885 -32.29 30.05 2.36
C PRO A 885 -31.84 30.11 3.83
N GLU A 886 -31.45 28.97 4.39
CA GLU A 886 -31.12 28.80 5.80
C GLU A 886 -29.89 27.92 5.98
N ILE A 887 -29.15 28.11 7.07
CA ILE A 887 -28.11 27.17 7.51
C ILE A 887 -28.68 26.34 8.66
N ILE A 888 -28.56 25.01 8.54
CA ILE A 888 -29.07 24.02 9.49
C ILE A 888 -27.92 23.10 9.91
N GLU A 889 -27.93 22.66 11.17
CA GLU A 889 -26.98 21.66 11.70
C GLU A 889 -27.48 20.23 11.53
N ALA A 890 -26.57 19.29 11.33
CA ALA A 890 -26.85 17.90 10.92
C ALA A 890 -27.16 16.94 12.08
N GLY A 891 -27.57 17.46 13.24
CA GLY A 891 -27.80 16.63 14.43
C GLY A 891 -28.42 17.36 15.62
N GLU A 892 -28.29 18.67 15.71
CA GLU A 892 -28.89 19.46 16.79
C GLU A 892 -30.12 20.22 16.30
N ALA A 893 -31.12 20.33 17.17
CA ALA A 893 -32.32 21.12 16.93
C ALA A 893 -32.06 22.64 17.04
N MET A 894 -30.91 23.14 16.57
CA MET A 894 -30.60 24.57 16.63
C MET A 894 -31.54 25.36 15.70
N PRO A 895 -31.92 26.59 16.09
CA PRO A 895 -32.75 27.41 15.22
C PRO A 895 -32.01 27.68 13.90
N PRO A 896 -32.68 27.52 12.74
CA PRO A 896 -32.05 27.73 11.46
C PRO A 896 -31.59 29.18 11.31
N LEU A 897 -30.40 29.37 10.76
CA LEU A 897 -29.85 30.69 10.51
C LEU A 897 -30.33 31.19 9.14
N SER A 898 -31.34 32.07 9.12
CA SER A 898 -31.92 32.59 7.88
C SER A 898 -30.97 33.53 7.14
N LEU A 899 -30.88 33.35 5.82
CA LEU A 899 -30.06 34.11 4.90
C LEU A 899 -30.97 34.89 3.93
N GLY A 900 -30.99 36.22 4.02
CA GLY A 900 -31.55 37.09 2.96
C GLY A 900 -33.05 36.95 2.64
N GLU A 901 -33.37 37.06 1.35
CA GLU A 901 -34.75 37.10 0.81
C GLU A 901 -35.11 35.80 0.07
N GLN A 902 -36.40 35.58 -0.18
CA GLN A 902 -36.93 34.36 -0.83
C GLN A 902 -36.52 34.25 -2.31
N GLY A 903 -36.54 33.01 -2.83
CA GLY A 903 -36.34 32.74 -4.26
C GLY A 903 -34.87 32.59 -4.64
N CYS A 904 -34.11 31.91 -3.78
CA CYS A 904 -32.73 31.58 -4.04
C CYS A 904 -32.67 30.42 -5.06
N LEU A 905 -31.82 30.54 -6.08
CA LEU A 905 -31.70 29.52 -7.13
C LEU A 905 -30.50 28.60 -6.91
N SER A 906 -29.40 29.15 -6.40
CA SER A 906 -28.17 28.41 -6.16
C SER A 906 -27.57 28.79 -4.81
N ILE A 907 -27.05 27.79 -4.10
CA ILE A 907 -26.43 27.95 -2.79
C ILE A 907 -25.13 27.15 -2.75
N ALA A 908 -24.07 27.74 -2.21
CA ALA A 908 -22.77 27.08 -2.15
C ALA A 908 -22.01 27.46 -0.88
N PHE A 909 -21.64 26.46 -0.09
CA PHE A 909 -20.67 26.61 0.99
C PHE A 909 -19.26 26.81 0.43
N SER A 910 -18.49 27.68 1.07
CA SER A 910 -17.07 27.84 0.80
C SER A 910 -16.28 26.59 1.19
N PRO A 911 -15.14 26.30 0.52
CA PRO A 911 -14.26 25.18 0.85
C PRO A 911 -13.67 25.25 2.26
N ARG A 912 -13.65 26.44 2.88
CA ARG A 912 -13.21 26.66 4.27
C ARG A 912 -14.35 26.56 5.29
N GLY A 913 -15.61 26.55 4.86
CA GLY A 913 -16.78 26.46 5.72
C GLY A 913 -17.12 27.72 6.53
N ASP A 914 -16.48 28.85 6.21
CA ASP A 914 -16.67 30.14 6.89
C ASP A 914 -17.67 31.06 6.17
N LEU A 915 -17.86 30.88 4.87
CA LEU A 915 -18.80 31.65 4.05
C LEU A 915 -19.83 30.76 3.34
N VAL A 916 -21.01 31.33 3.08
CA VAL A 916 -22.06 30.77 2.21
C VAL A 916 -22.44 31.81 1.16
N VAL A 917 -22.53 31.39 -0.10
CA VAL A 917 -23.09 32.23 -1.17
C VAL A 917 -24.50 31.77 -1.48
N THR A 918 -25.41 32.73 -1.65
CA THR A 918 -26.76 32.53 -2.18
C THR A 918 -26.95 33.38 -3.43
N SER A 919 -27.64 32.87 -4.45
CA SER A 919 -28.03 33.64 -5.62
C SER A 919 -29.53 33.85 -5.71
N VAL A 920 -29.96 35.09 -5.92
CA VAL A 920 -31.36 35.47 -6.18
C VAL A 920 -31.39 36.31 -7.45
N GLN A 921 -31.92 35.75 -8.54
CA GLN A 921 -31.85 36.37 -9.88
C GLN A 921 -30.38 36.66 -10.27
N GLU A 922 -30.02 37.91 -10.56
CA GLU A 922 -28.63 38.35 -10.82
C GLU A 922 -27.83 38.61 -9.54
N GLN A 923 -28.50 38.68 -8.38
CA GLN A 923 -27.84 39.08 -7.15
C GLN A 923 -27.13 37.90 -6.52
N VAL A 924 -25.83 38.05 -6.34
CA VAL A 924 -25.01 37.11 -5.57
C VAL A 924 -24.75 37.74 -4.21
N THR A 925 -25.11 37.02 -3.16
CA THR A 925 -24.96 37.51 -1.78
C THR A 925 -24.12 36.54 -0.98
N VAL A 926 -23.11 37.08 -0.28
CA VAL A 926 -22.16 36.33 0.54
C VAL A 926 -22.48 36.57 2.01
N TRP A 927 -22.59 35.49 2.75
CA TRP A 927 -22.95 35.47 4.16
C TRP A 927 -21.84 34.84 4.97
N ASP A 928 -21.64 35.35 6.18
CA ASP A 928 -20.84 34.69 7.20
C ASP A 928 -21.60 33.46 7.72
N ALA A 929 -21.00 32.27 7.59
CA ALA A 929 -21.68 31.01 7.88
C ALA A 929 -21.93 30.77 9.38
N LYS A 930 -21.23 31.48 10.28
CA LYS A 930 -21.41 31.35 11.73
C LYS A 930 -22.49 32.29 12.25
N SER A 931 -22.49 33.54 11.75
CA SER A 931 -23.36 34.60 12.27
C SER A 931 -24.58 34.90 11.39
N GLY A 932 -24.59 34.44 10.13
CA GLY A 932 -25.63 34.77 9.15
C GLY A 932 -25.58 36.23 8.69
N VAL A 933 -24.52 36.96 9.07
CA VAL A 933 -24.37 38.37 8.73
C VAL A 933 -23.94 38.49 7.27
N LEU A 934 -24.58 39.44 6.58
CA LEU A 934 -24.22 39.82 5.23
C LEU A 934 -22.78 40.37 5.18
N ARG A 935 -21.91 39.73 4.40
CA ARG A 935 -20.54 40.21 4.15
C ARG A 935 -20.48 41.12 2.93
N SER A 936 -21.03 40.64 1.81
CA SER A 936 -20.99 41.38 0.55
C SER A 936 -22.17 40.97 -0.33
N ARG A 937 -22.57 41.88 -1.23
CA ARG A 937 -23.64 41.64 -2.22
C ARG A 937 -23.26 42.26 -3.55
N TRP A 938 -23.43 41.50 -4.63
CA TRP A 938 -23.07 41.85 -6.00
C TRP A 938 -24.28 41.69 -6.93
N GLY A 939 -24.21 42.29 -8.13
CA GLY A 939 -25.30 42.31 -9.11
C GLY A 939 -26.19 43.57 -9.04
N ALA A 940 -26.94 43.84 -10.10
CA ALA A 940 -27.81 45.02 -10.17
C ALA A 940 -28.92 44.94 -9.11
N ARG A 941 -29.22 46.05 -8.42
CA ARG A 941 -30.37 46.10 -7.49
C ARG A 941 -31.67 45.88 -8.27
N PRO A 942 -32.60 45.02 -7.81
CA PRO A 942 -33.98 45.13 -8.27
C PRO A 942 -34.49 46.52 -7.86
N ARG A 943 -34.73 47.40 -8.84
CA ARG A 943 -35.33 48.70 -8.56
C ARG A 943 -36.74 48.44 -8.00
N ARG A 944 -36.94 48.69 -6.71
CA ARG A 944 -38.27 48.90 -6.12
C ARG A 944 -38.81 50.24 -6.62
N THR A 945 -39.29 50.31 -7.86
CA THR A 945 -40.08 51.45 -8.35
C THR A 945 -41.55 51.06 -8.47
N PRO A 946 -42.50 51.84 -7.89
CA PRO A 946 -43.94 51.62 -8.05
C PRO A 946 -44.50 51.94 -9.44
N LYS A 947 -43.67 52.42 -10.39
CA LYS A 947 -44.11 52.71 -11.75
C LYS A 947 -43.87 51.51 -12.65
N PRO A 948 -44.87 51.12 -13.49
CA PRO A 948 -44.69 50.04 -14.44
C PRO A 948 -43.61 50.47 -15.45
N ILE A 949 -42.46 49.81 -15.39
CA ILE A 949 -41.50 49.82 -16.49
C ILE A 949 -42.25 49.22 -17.70
N PRO A 950 -42.14 49.81 -18.90
CA PRO A 950 -42.68 49.17 -20.11
C PRO A 950 -42.13 47.74 -20.19
N LYS A 951 -43.01 46.77 -20.46
CA LYS A 951 -42.67 45.34 -20.61
C LYS A 951 -41.33 45.16 -21.36
N SER A 952 -40.43 44.32 -20.82
CA SER A 952 -39.42 43.52 -21.56
C SER A 952 -37.89 43.77 -21.39
N THR A 953 -37.38 44.12 -20.21
CA THR A 953 -36.01 43.66 -19.86
C THR A 953 -36.08 42.51 -18.85
N PRO A 954 -36.04 41.25 -19.30
CA PRO A 954 -35.88 40.11 -18.39
C PRO A 954 -34.48 40.15 -17.76
N PHE A 955 -34.42 39.96 -16.44
CA PHE A 955 -33.17 39.93 -15.68
C PHE A 955 -32.50 38.55 -15.79
N PRO A 956 -31.18 38.46 -16.05
CA PRO A 956 -30.41 37.23 -15.96
C PRO A 956 -30.55 36.52 -14.61
N TRP A 957 -30.51 35.19 -14.59
CA TRP A 957 -30.55 34.38 -13.38
C TRP A 957 -29.25 33.61 -13.22
N VAL A 958 -28.80 33.46 -11.98
CA VAL A 958 -27.60 32.68 -11.65
C VAL A 958 -27.97 31.23 -11.38
N TYR A 959 -27.50 30.31 -12.24
CA TYR A 959 -27.78 28.86 -12.12
C TYR A 959 -26.65 28.08 -11.49
N GLY A 960 -25.41 28.44 -11.81
CA GLY A 960 -24.21 27.72 -11.36
C GLY A 960 -23.29 28.60 -10.54
N LEU A 961 -22.77 28.04 -9.45
CA LEU A 961 -21.78 28.65 -8.57
C LEU A 961 -20.65 27.65 -8.31
N ALA A 962 -19.40 28.07 -8.46
CA ALA A 962 -18.25 27.28 -8.04
C ALA A 962 -17.20 28.16 -7.34
N TRP A 963 -16.78 27.75 -6.16
CA TRP A 963 -15.73 28.42 -5.38
C TRP A 963 -14.35 28.03 -5.86
N SER A 964 -13.40 28.96 -5.88
CA SER A 964 -11.98 28.60 -5.91
C SER A 964 -11.61 27.86 -4.62
N GLY A 965 -10.67 26.93 -4.68
CA GLY A 965 -10.28 26.13 -3.52
C GLY A 965 -9.69 26.93 -2.35
N ASP A 966 -9.11 28.11 -2.63
CA ASP A 966 -8.67 29.04 -1.60
C ASP A 966 -9.82 29.85 -0.95
N GLY A 967 -11.04 29.78 -1.50
CA GLY A 967 -12.23 30.51 -1.05
C GLY A 967 -12.22 32.02 -1.34
N SER A 968 -11.26 32.54 -2.11
CA SER A 968 -11.14 33.97 -2.38
C SER A 968 -11.91 34.43 -3.62
N ARG A 969 -12.19 33.51 -4.56
CA ARG A 969 -12.85 33.77 -5.84
C ARG A 969 -14.08 32.89 -6.02
N LEU A 970 -15.00 33.38 -6.85
CA LEU A 970 -16.24 32.67 -7.20
C LEU A 970 -16.49 32.76 -8.70
N ALA A 971 -16.72 31.60 -9.33
CA ALA A 971 -17.21 31.50 -10.68
C ALA A 971 -18.75 31.47 -10.67
N VAL A 972 -19.35 32.35 -11.46
CA VAL A 972 -20.80 32.60 -11.50
C VAL A 972 -21.28 32.42 -12.93
N HIS A 973 -22.20 31.50 -13.14
CA HIS A 973 -22.93 31.34 -14.40
C HIS A 973 -24.23 32.12 -14.36
N THR A 974 -24.43 33.00 -15.35
CA THR A 974 -25.66 33.76 -15.55
C THR A 974 -26.33 33.35 -16.85
N HIS A 975 -27.65 33.14 -16.84
CA HIS A 975 -28.43 32.81 -18.03
C HIS A 975 -29.79 33.54 -18.06
N CYS A 976 -30.25 33.90 -19.25
CA CYS A 976 -31.52 34.58 -19.49
C CYS A 976 -32.51 33.66 -20.24
N PHE A 977 -33.55 33.16 -19.56
CA PHE A 977 -34.54 32.26 -20.16
C PHE A 977 -35.25 32.80 -21.41
N TYR A 978 -35.35 34.12 -21.56
CA TYR A 978 -36.02 34.77 -22.68
C TYR A 978 -35.08 35.12 -23.84
N GLY A 979 -33.84 34.59 -23.85
CA GLY A 979 -32.95 34.59 -25.00
C GLY A 979 -32.41 35.97 -25.43
N ARG A 980 -32.50 37.00 -24.58
CA ARG A 980 -32.05 38.37 -24.92
C ARG A 980 -30.59 38.67 -24.58
N THR A 981 -29.97 37.89 -23.70
CA THR A 981 -28.52 37.93 -23.44
C THR A 981 -28.00 36.49 -23.42
N PRO A 982 -26.87 36.19 -24.08
CA PRO A 982 -26.28 34.86 -24.05
C PRO A 982 -25.90 34.50 -22.60
N PRO A 983 -25.98 33.21 -22.21
CA PRO A 983 -25.37 32.76 -20.98
C PRO A 983 -23.91 33.16 -20.91
N ALA A 984 -23.41 33.47 -19.72
CA ALA A 984 -22.03 33.89 -19.53
C ALA A 984 -21.47 33.36 -18.22
N LEU A 985 -20.16 33.08 -18.22
CA LEU A 985 -19.39 32.76 -17.03
C LEU A 985 -18.58 33.98 -16.61
N SER A 986 -18.71 34.38 -15.34
CA SER A 986 -17.99 35.51 -14.77
C SER A 986 -17.27 35.13 -13.49
N ILE A 987 -16.09 35.71 -13.27
CA ILE A 987 -15.26 35.46 -12.09
C ILE A 987 -15.28 36.69 -11.18
N TRP A 988 -15.49 36.46 -9.89
CA TRP A 988 -15.64 37.49 -8.88
C TRP A 988 -14.66 37.30 -7.74
N ASP A 989 -14.09 38.40 -7.26
CA ASP A 989 -13.36 38.46 -5.98
C ASP A 989 -14.37 38.62 -4.85
N VAL A 990 -14.36 37.66 -3.93
CA VAL A 990 -15.34 37.58 -2.84
C VAL A 990 -15.13 38.65 -1.79
N VAL A 991 -13.86 38.99 -1.52
CA VAL A 991 -13.48 39.95 -0.48
C VAL A 991 -13.71 41.38 -0.97
N LYS A 992 -13.31 41.68 -2.21
CA LYS A 992 -13.43 43.00 -2.82
C LYS A 992 -14.79 43.27 -3.44
N ALA A 993 -15.63 42.25 -3.59
CA ALA A 993 -16.96 42.38 -4.16
C ALA A 993 -16.96 42.89 -5.61
N GLN A 994 -15.99 42.45 -6.41
CA GLN A 994 -15.73 42.97 -7.75
C GLN A 994 -15.60 41.85 -8.78
N ARG A 995 -16.11 42.09 -10.00
CA ARG A 995 -15.94 41.19 -11.13
C ARG A 995 -14.51 41.33 -11.66
N LEU A 996 -13.76 40.24 -11.63
CA LEU A 996 -12.39 40.17 -12.14
C LEU A 996 -12.37 39.95 -13.65
N ALA A 997 -13.20 39.02 -14.15
CA ALA A 997 -13.19 38.64 -15.56
C ALA A 997 -14.55 38.09 -16.04
N MET A 998 -14.71 38.06 -17.36
CA MET A 998 -15.75 37.31 -18.08
C MET A 998 -15.03 36.31 -18.99
N LEU A 999 -15.38 35.02 -18.88
CA LEU A 999 -14.68 33.96 -19.60
C LEU A 999 -15.06 34.00 -21.07
N ALA A 1000 -14.10 34.27 -21.95
CA ALA A 1000 -14.33 34.29 -23.39
C ALA A 1000 -14.73 32.90 -23.90
N GLY A 1001 -15.72 32.86 -24.81
CA GLY A 1001 -16.23 31.62 -25.41
C GLY A 1001 -17.14 30.78 -24.49
N SER A 1002 -17.76 31.41 -23.49
CA SER A 1002 -18.73 30.80 -22.55
C SER A 1002 -20.20 31.07 -22.91
N ASP A 1003 -20.45 31.60 -24.12
CA ASP A 1003 -21.72 32.19 -24.56
C ASP A 1003 -22.90 31.22 -24.65
N ASP A 1004 -22.65 29.90 -24.59
CA ASP A 1004 -23.66 28.84 -24.65
C ASP A 1004 -23.78 28.04 -23.34
N SER A 1005 -23.04 28.42 -22.29
CA SER A 1005 -22.89 27.63 -21.06
C SER A 1005 -24.19 27.12 -20.47
N THR A 1006 -24.22 25.84 -20.13
CA THR A 1006 -25.41 25.14 -19.60
C THR A 1006 -25.59 25.34 -18.09
N GLY A 1007 -24.55 25.80 -17.39
CA GLY A 1007 -24.57 26.13 -15.96
C GLY A 1007 -23.92 25.09 -15.05
N THR A 1008 -23.46 23.97 -15.59
CA THR A 1008 -22.61 23.01 -14.85
C THR A 1008 -21.16 23.50 -14.92
N LEU A 1009 -20.58 23.83 -13.76
CA LEU A 1009 -19.18 24.23 -13.64
C LEU A 1009 -18.55 23.72 -12.33
N ALA A 1010 -17.23 23.58 -12.34
CA ALA A 1010 -16.46 23.18 -11.18
C ALA A 1010 -15.06 23.83 -11.21
N TRP A 1011 -14.61 24.33 -10.06
CA TRP A 1011 -13.25 24.84 -9.90
C TRP A 1011 -12.36 23.74 -9.32
N SER A 1012 -11.14 23.63 -9.81
CA SER A 1012 -10.12 22.74 -9.22
C SER A 1012 -9.80 23.14 -7.76
N PRO A 1013 -9.57 22.16 -6.86
CA PRO A 1013 -9.18 22.41 -5.47
C PRO A 1013 -7.91 23.25 -5.30
N ASN A 1014 -6.93 23.15 -6.20
CA ASN A 1014 -5.73 23.99 -6.18
C ASN A 1014 -5.95 25.40 -6.79
N SER A 1015 -7.18 25.74 -7.19
CA SER A 1015 -7.58 27.01 -7.81
C SER A 1015 -6.98 27.29 -9.21
N SER A 1016 -6.22 26.36 -9.79
CA SER A 1016 -5.45 26.55 -11.02
C SER A 1016 -6.27 26.50 -12.31
N LEU A 1017 -7.40 25.79 -12.29
CA LEU A 1017 -8.26 25.52 -13.44
C LEU A 1017 -9.74 25.63 -13.10
N ILE A 1018 -10.53 26.08 -14.08
CA ILE A 1018 -11.99 26.18 -14.04
C ILE A 1018 -12.54 25.31 -15.18
N ALA A 1019 -13.43 24.37 -14.87
CA ALA A 1019 -14.14 23.57 -15.86
C ALA A 1019 -15.59 24.02 -15.96
N ALA A 1020 -16.11 24.15 -17.18
CA ALA A 1020 -17.54 24.38 -17.38
C ALA A 1020 -18.05 23.72 -18.66
N VAL A 1021 -19.30 23.27 -18.60
CA VAL A 1021 -20.03 22.72 -19.74
C VAL A 1021 -20.57 23.89 -20.57
N VAL A 1022 -19.99 24.09 -21.76
CA VAL A 1022 -20.36 25.20 -22.65
C VAL A 1022 -21.46 24.81 -23.61
N THR A 1023 -21.43 23.62 -24.19
CA THR A 1023 -22.59 23.05 -24.89
C THR A 1023 -22.82 21.65 -24.33
N ASN A 1024 -23.97 21.03 -24.63
CA ASN A 1024 -24.35 19.74 -24.02
C ASN A 1024 -23.24 18.67 -24.05
N HIS A 1025 -22.32 18.71 -25.01
CA HIS A 1025 -21.26 17.70 -25.22
C HIS A 1025 -19.85 18.29 -25.17
N ASN A 1026 -19.71 19.54 -24.70
CA ASN A 1026 -18.46 20.28 -24.77
C ASN A 1026 -18.11 20.89 -23.41
N VAL A 1027 -16.95 20.52 -22.89
CA VAL A 1027 -16.41 21.03 -21.64
C VAL A 1027 -15.15 21.84 -21.93
N LYS A 1028 -15.16 23.10 -21.51
CA LYS A 1028 -14.02 24.00 -21.65
C LYS A 1028 -13.31 24.18 -20.32
N LEU A 1029 -11.99 24.33 -20.40
CA LEU A 1029 -11.10 24.57 -19.28
C LEU A 1029 -10.42 25.92 -19.41
N TRP A 1030 -10.50 26.74 -18.36
CA TRP A 1030 -9.79 28.02 -18.28
C TRP A 1030 -8.77 28.00 -17.13
N ARG A 1031 -7.68 28.74 -17.29
CA ARG A 1031 -6.71 28.95 -16.21
C ARG A 1031 -7.31 29.87 -15.14
N GLY A 1032 -7.13 29.51 -13.87
CA GLY A 1032 -7.67 30.25 -12.73
C GLY A 1032 -6.98 31.60 -12.45
N ASP A 1033 -5.78 31.81 -13.00
CA ASP A 1033 -4.97 33.03 -12.78
C ASP A 1033 -5.26 34.14 -13.78
N ASP A 1034 -5.25 33.84 -15.08
CA ASP A 1034 -5.43 34.81 -16.17
C ASP A 1034 -6.74 34.62 -16.95
N TYR A 1035 -7.51 33.58 -16.61
CA TYR A 1035 -8.82 33.27 -17.21
C TYR A 1035 -8.76 32.97 -18.71
N THR A 1036 -7.59 32.58 -19.22
CA THR A 1036 -7.41 32.16 -20.61
C THR A 1036 -7.92 30.75 -20.83
N LEU A 1037 -8.49 30.48 -22.01
CA LEU A 1037 -8.92 29.14 -22.40
C LEU A 1037 -7.67 28.27 -22.62
N VAL A 1038 -7.59 27.16 -21.88
CA VAL A 1038 -6.45 26.23 -21.92
C VAL A 1038 -6.78 25.02 -22.79
N HIS A 1039 -7.99 24.48 -22.65
CA HIS A 1039 -8.37 23.24 -23.33
C HIS A 1039 -9.88 23.14 -23.58
N GLU A 1040 -10.26 22.34 -24.58
CA GLU A 1040 -11.64 22.03 -24.95
C GLU A 1040 -11.78 20.51 -25.13
N TRP A 1041 -12.57 19.88 -24.28
CA TRP A 1041 -12.92 18.46 -24.39
C TRP A 1041 -14.30 18.29 -25.02
N ARG A 1042 -14.37 17.42 -26.02
CA ARG A 1042 -15.63 16.96 -26.59
C ARG A 1042 -15.88 15.54 -26.16
N THR A 1043 -17.02 15.31 -25.53
CA THR A 1043 -17.41 14.00 -25.02
C THR A 1043 -17.80 13.10 -26.19
N GLU A 1044 -17.43 11.82 -26.14
CA GLU A 1044 -17.87 10.85 -27.15
C GLU A 1044 -19.34 10.48 -26.91
N GLY A 1045 -20.26 11.12 -27.64
CA GLY A 1045 -21.69 10.84 -27.55
C GLY A 1045 -22.56 12.09 -27.77
N HIS A 1046 -23.88 11.86 -27.90
CA HIS A 1046 -24.88 12.92 -28.03
C HIS A 1046 -25.64 13.22 -26.74
N ASP A 1047 -25.21 12.62 -25.62
CA ASP A 1047 -25.82 12.87 -24.31
C ASP A 1047 -25.24 14.10 -23.63
N ARG A 1048 -26.03 14.70 -22.74
CA ARG A 1048 -25.66 15.92 -22.03
C ARG A 1048 -24.70 15.62 -20.89
N VAL A 1049 -23.66 16.44 -20.73
CA VAL A 1049 -22.85 16.46 -19.51
C VAL A 1049 -23.67 17.04 -18.36
N ALA A 1050 -24.05 16.22 -17.39
CA ALA A 1050 -24.95 16.64 -16.30
C ALA A 1050 -24.19 17.21 -15.09
N ALA A 1051 -23.07 16.60 -14.71
CA ALA A 1051 -22.25 16.99 -13.57
C ALA A 1051 -20.75 16.94 -13.88
N LEU A 1052 -19.98 17.75 -13.16
CA LEU A 1052 -18.52 17.81 -13.20
C LEU A 1052 -17.98 17.75 -11.78
N ALA A 1053 -16.92 16.96 -11.54
CA ALA A 1053 -16.25 16.89 -10.25
C ALA A 1053 -14.74 16.72 -10.42
N TRP A 1054 -13.96 17.58 -9.75
CA TRP A 1054 -12.50 17.48 -9.71
C TRP A 1054 -12.04 16.50 -8.64
N SER A 1055 -10.94 15.78 -8.92
CA SER A 1055 -10.19 15.06 -7.91
C SER A 1055 -9.51 16.05 -6.94
N ASP A 1056 -9.30 15.63 -5.69
CA ASP A 1056 -8.72 16.49 -4.66
C ASP A 1056 -7.28 16.93 -4.98
N ASP A 1057 -6.53 16.11 -5.72
CA ASP A 1057 -5.19 16.43 -6.23
C ASP A 1057 -5.20 17.38 -7.46
N SER A 1058 -6.38 17.73 -7.98
CA SER A 1058 -6.59 18.58 -9.17
C SER A 1058 -6.01 18.03 -10.48
N THR A 1059 -5.67 16.73 -10.56
CA THR A 1059 -5.09 16.12 -11.78
C THR A 1059 -6.14 15.51 -12.71
N ARG A 1060 -7.32 15.16 -12.17
CA ARG A 1060 -8.39 14.48 -12.91
C ARG A 1060 -9.72 15.22 -12.80
N LEU A 1061 -10.48 15.20 -13.89
CA LEU A 1061 -11.85 15.72 -13.95
C LEU A 1061 -12.81 14.58 -14.33
N ALA A 1062 -13.80 14.31 -13.49
CA ALA A 1062 -14.89 13.39 -13.80
C ALA A 1062 -16.06 14.17 -14.42
N ALA A 1063 -16.62 13.65 -15.51
CA ALA A 1063 -17.79 14.19 -16.20
C ALA A 1063 -18.84 13.09 -16.39
N SER A 1064 -20.10 13.37 -16.01
CA SER A 1064 -21.21 12.43 -16.24
C SER A 1064 -21.86 12.70 -17.59
N ILE A 1065 -21.87 11.70 -18.47
CA ILE A 1065 -22.39 11.77 -19.83
C ILE A 1065 -23.49 10.73 -19.96
N GLY A 1066 -24.75 11.15 -19.87
CA GLY A 1066 -25.87 10.22 -19.85
C GLY A 1066 -25.74 9.23 -18.69
N ASN A 1067 -25.66 7.93 -18.98
CA ASN A 1067 -25.49 6.85 -18.01
C ASN A 1067 -24.03 6.40 -17.81
N GLN A 1068 -23.06 7.14 -18.35
CA GLN A 1068 -21.63 6.84 -18.24
C GLN A 1068 -20.90 7.96 -17.53
N ILE A 1069 -19.71 7.65 -17.01
CA ILE A 1069 -18.79 8.64 -16.46
C ILE A 1069 -17.46 8.54 -17.20
N GLU A 1070 -16.97 9.66 -17.71
CA GLU A 1070 -15.61 9.78 -18.23
C GLU A 1070 -14.73 10.49 -17.20
N ILE A 1071 -13.55 9.93 -16.97
CA ILE A 1071 -12.50 10.54 -16.14
C ILE A 1071 -11.40 11.00 -17.09
N TRP A 1072 -11.13 12.30 -17.09
CA TRP A 1072 -10.14 12.92 -17.95
C TRP A 1072 -8.89 13.26 -17.15
N ASP A 1073 -7.72 12.88 -17.67
CA ASP A 1073 -6.44 13.32 -17.16
C ASP A 1073 -6.13 14.69 -17.76
N VAL A 1074 -6.01 15.69 -16.88
CA VAL A 1074 -5.88 17.09 -17.28
C VAL A 1074 -4.47 17.39 -17.79
N MET A 1075 -3.46 16.68 -17.29
CA MET A 1075 -2.07 16.86 -17.68
C MET A 1075 -1.81 16.22 -19.05
N GLN A 1076 -2.39 15.04 -19.29
CA GLN A 1076 -2.27 14.32 -20.57
C GLN A 1076 -3.28 14.77 -21.63
N GLN A 1077 -4.32 15.51 -21.23
CA GLN A 1077 -5.42 15.95 -22.10
C GLN A 1077 -6.15 14.80 -22.80
N GLN A 1078 -6.28 13.66 -22.11
CA GLN A 1078 -6.91 12.46 -22.65
C GLN A 1078 -7.91 11.85 -21.67
N VAL A 1079 -8.82 11.03 -22.20
CA VAL A 1079 -9.70 10.19 -21.38
C VAL A 1079 -8.85 9.12 -20.72
N ALA A 1080 -8.68 9.20 -19.41
CA ALA A 1080 -7.94 8.21 -18.65
C ALA A 1080 -8.75 6.92 -18.47
N THR A 1081 -10.04 7.06 -18.17
CA THR A 1081 -10.88 5.91 -17.77
C THR A 1081 -12.36 6.19 -18.03
N ARG A 1082 -13.12 5.14 -18.33
CA ARG A 1082 -14.57 5.17 -18.48
C ARG A 1082 -15.23 4.27 -17.45
N CYS A 1083 -16.19 4.78 -16.70
CA CYS A 1083 -17.01 4.01 -15.77
C CYS A 1083 -18.38 3.76 -16.40
N ILE A 1084 -18.71 2.48 -16.61
CA ILE A 1084 -19.94 2.05 -17.28
C ILE A 1084 -20.67 1.11 -16.33
N GLY A 1085 -21.94 1.41 -16.04
CA GLY A 1085 -22.79 0.50 -15.26
C GLY A 1085 -24.12 1.08 -14.78
N HIS A 1086 -24.27 2.40 -14.69
CA HIS A 1086 -25.56 3.02 -14.42
C HIS A 1086 -26.56 2.70 -15.53
N THR A 1087 -27.82 2.46 -15.15
CA THR A 1087 -28.92 2.21 -16.10
C THR A 1087 -29.73 3.48 -16.40
N GLY A 1088 -29.53 4.54 -15.61
CA GLY A 1088 -30.15 5.85 -15.76
C GLY A 1088 -29.11 6.97 -15.85
N THR A 1089 -29.58 8.20 -16.08
CA THR A 1089 -28.68 9.37 -16.21
C THR A 1089 -28.00 9.66 -14.88
N VAL A 1090 -26.69 9.83 -14.89
CA VAL A 1090 -25.90 10.17 -13.69
C VAL A 1090 -25.99 11.65 -13.42
N THR A 1091 -26.59 12.01 -12.28
CA THR A 1091 -26.94 13.38 -11.93
C THR A 1091 -25.98 14.01 -10.94
N HIS A 1092 -25.30 13.21 -10.10
CA HIS A 1092 -24.36 13.70 -9.08
C HIS A 1092 -23.07 12.88 -9.07
N LEU A 1093 -21.95 13.56 -8.85
CA LEU A 1093 -20.60 12.99 -8.78
C LEU A 1093 -19.83 13.60 -7.61
N ARG A 1094 -19.07 12.78 -6.87
CA ARG A 1094 -18.17 13.27 -5.83
C ARG A 1094 -16.96 12.37 -5.65
N TRP A 1095 -15.77 12.94 -5.68
CA TRP A 1095 -14.53 12.23 -5.39
C TRP A 1095 -14.38 11.97 -3.89
N ALA A 1096 -13.78 10.83 -3.55
CA ALA A 1096 -13.23 10.60 -2.22
C ALA A 1096 -11.91 11.36 -2.03
N ALA A 1097 -11.56 11.58 -0.76
CA ALA A 1097 -10.31 12.23 -0.38
C ALA A 1097 -9.05 11.41 -0.78
N ASP A 1098 -9.21 10.11 -1.07
CA ASP A 1098 -8.13 9.25 -1.52
C ASP A 1098 -7.69 9.52 -2.98
N GLY A 1099 -8.50 10.24 -3.77
CA GLY A 1099 -8.29 10.46 -5.20
C GLY A 1099 -8.36 9.19 -6.08
N GLN A 1100 -8.65 8.03 -5.48
CA GLN A 1100 -8.75 6.74 -6.16
C GLN A 1100 -10.19 6.27 -6.32
N SER A 1101 -11.11 6.81 -5.51
CA SER A 1101 -12.51 6.43 -5.46
C SER A 1101 -13.44 7.56 -5.89
N LEU A 1102 -14.50 7.22 -6.63
CA LEU A 1102 -15.52 8.17 -7.09
C LEU A 1102 -16.93 7.66 -6.76
N ALA A 1103 -17.73 8.46 -6.06
CA ALA A 1103 -19.13 8.17 -5.79
C ALA A 1103 -20.03 8.83 -6.83
N THR A 1104 -20.99 8.07 -7.36
CA THR A 1104 -21.90 8.55 -8.39
C THR A 1104 -23.32 8.07 -8.11
N ILE A 1105 -24.28 8.94 -8.40
CA ILE A 1105 -25.70 8.64 -8.26
C ILE A 1105 -26.43 9.10 -9.52
N GLY A 1106 -27.36 8.28 -9.99
CA GLY A 1106 -28.22 8.59 -11.12
C GLY A 1106 -29.70 8.35 -10.87
N ASP A 1107 -30.47 8.48 -11.95
CA ASP A 1107 -31.92 8.25 -11.97
C ASP A 1107 -32.30 6.76 -11.82
N ASP A 1108 -31.31 5.86 -11.78
CA ASP A 1108 -31.47 4.44 -11.50
C ASP A 1108 -31.58 4.12 -10.00
N TYR A 1109 -31.49 5.14 -9.14
CA TYR A 1109 -31.57 5.00 -7.68
C TYR A 1109 -30.53 4.02 -7.13
N ALA A 1110 -29.36 3.99 -7.76
CA ALA A 1110 -28.21 3.26 -7.29
C ALA A 1110 -27.05 4.24 -7.05
N LEU A 1111 -26.37 4.05 -5.93
CA LEU A 1111 -25.12 4.71 -5.60
C LEU A 1111 -23.98 3.75 -5.96
N TYR A 1112 -23.16 4.15 -6.93
CA TYR A 1112 -21.97 3.42 -7.31
C TYR A 1112 -20.73 4.07 -6.70
N ILE A 1113 -19.82 3.24 -6.21
CA ILE A 1113 -18.46 3.65 -5.87
C ILE A 1113 -17.53 3.02 -6.89
N TRP A 1114 -16.78 3.84 -7.62
CA TRP A 1114 -15.90 3.41 -8.69
C TRP A 1114 -14.45 3.49 -8.28
N ARG A 1115 -13.65 2.56 -8.80
CA ARG A 1115 -12.20 2.67 -8.87
C ARG A 1115 -11.84 3.48 -10.09
N THR A 1116 -11.12 4.57 -9.87
CA THR A 1116 -10.87 5.56 -10.93
C THR A 1116 -9.74 5.17 -11.89
N GLN A 1117 -8.94 4.15 -11.55
CA GLN A 1117 -7.83 3.67 -12.39
C GLN A 1117 -8.29 2.81 -13.58
N ASP A 1118 -9.34 2.02 -13.39
CA ASP A 1118 -9.83 1.03 -14.35
C ASP A 1118 -11.33 1.14 -14.63
N GLY A 1119 -12.06 1.97 -13.88
CA GLY A 1119 -13.48 2.26 -14.10
C GLY A 1119 -14.39 1.16 -13.59
N ARG A 1120 -13.89 0.26 -12.73
CA ARG A 1120 -14.67 -0.83 -12.15
C ARG A 1120 -15.46 -0.37 -10.92
N PRO A 1121 -16.69 -0.89 -10.71
CA PRO A 1121 -17.45 -0.60 -9.50
C PRO A 1121 -16.87 -1.38 -8.30
N LEU A 1122 -16.40 -0.67 -7.29
CA LEU A 1122 -15.96 -1.20 -5.98
C LEU A 1122 -17.14 -1.62 -5.09
N GLY A 1123 -18.29 -0.99 -5.28
CA GLY A 1123 -19.52 -1.32 -4.57
C GLY A 1123 -20.73 -0.60 -5.16
N VAL A 1124 -21.89 -1.26 -5.08
CA VAL A 1124 -23.18 -0.70 -5.50
C VAL A 1124 -24.17 -0.77 -4.35
N LEU A 1125 -24.72 0.38 -3.98
CA LEU A 1125 -25.71 0.53 -2.93
C LEU A 1125 -27.04 0.90 -3.55
N ASP A 1126 -28.10 0.18 -3.20
CA ASP A 1126 -29.44 0.57 -3.61
C ASP A 1126 -29.94 1.66 -2.66
N ILE A 1127 -30.36 2.78 -3.21
CA ILE A 1127 -30.93 3.89 -2.45
C ILE A 1127 -32.45 3.95 -2.70
N PRO A 1128 -33.24 4.45 -1.72
CA PRO A 1128 -34.67 4.63 -1.91
C PRO A 1128 -35.01 5.46 -3.14
N HIS A 1129 -36.15 5.13 -3.77
CA HIS A 1129 -36.72 5.84 -4.90
C HIS A 1129 -37.20 7.25 -4.53
N ARG A 1130 -36.26 8.17 -4.30
CA ARG A 1130 -36.47 9.56 -3.90
C ARG A 1130 -35.53 10.46 -4.69
N VAL A 1131 -35.90 11.72 -4.86
CA VAL A 1131 -35.10 12.67 -5.66
C VAL A 1131 -33.88 13.10 -4.85
N VAL A 1132 -32.69 12.82 -5.37
CA VAL A 1132 -31.43 13.21 -4.74
C VAL A 1132 -31.11 14.67 -5.07
N ARG A 1133 -30.87 15.47 -4.03
CA ARG A 1133 -30.54 16.90 -4.14
C ARG A 1133 -29.07 17.20 -3.97
N SER A 1134 -28.34 16.37 -3.23
CA SER A 1134 -26.92 16.56 -3.01
C SER A 1134 -26.24 15.25 -2.67
N LEU A 1135 -25.03 15.08 -3.22
CA LEU A 1135 -24.06 14.04 -2.89
C LEU A 1135 -22.81 14.73 -2.33
N SER A 1136 -22.36 14.32 -1.15
CA SER A 1136 -21.18 14.89 -0.50
C SER A 1136 -20.35 13.79 0.15
N TRP A 1137 -19.03 13.84 0.00
CA TRP A 1137 -18.12 12.82 0.50
C TRP A 1137 -16.89 13.49 1.13
N HIS A 1138 -16.64 13.12 2.39
CA HIS A 1138 -15.38 13.35 3.10
C HIS A 1138 -14.99 12.01 3.77
N ASP A 1139 -14.93 11.92 5.10
CA ASP A 1139 -14.82 10.62 5.81
C ASP A 1139 -16.14 9.83 5.80
N THR A 1140 -17.25 10.55 5.67
CA THR A 1140 -18.60 10.01 5.58
C THR A 1140 -19.17 10.37 4.21
N LEU A 1141 -19.80 9.41 3.55
CA LEU A 1141 -20.60 9.67 2.36
C LEU A 1141 -22.00 10.06 2.79
N ILE A 1142 -22.51 11.17 2.26
CA ILE A 1142 -23.84 11.69 2.55
C ILE A 1142 -24.64 11.88 1.27
N VAL A 1143 -25.85 11.32 1.26
CA VAL A 1143 -26.87 11.55 0.24
C VAL A 1143 -28.04 12.28 0.89
N THR A 1144 -28.37 13.45 0.35
CA THR A 1144 -29.50 14.27 0.81
C THR A 1144 -30.62 14.24 -0.22
N TYR A 1145 -31.83 13.94 0.24
CA TYR A 1145 -33.03 13.85 -0.57
C TYR A 1145 -33.85 15.14 -0.52
N ASP A 1146 -34.77 15.28 -1.45
CA ASP A 1146 -35.67 16.43 -1.58
C ASP A 1146 -36.65 16.59 -0.40
N ASP A 1147 -36.92 15.51 0.32
CA ASP A 1147 -37.75 15.49 1.53
C ASP A 1147 -36.98 15.79 2.84
N GLY A 1148 -35.69 16.13 2.72
CA GLY A 1148 -34.80 16.40 3.85
C GLY A 1148 -34.25 15.16 4.53
N ALA A 1149 -34.54 13.94 4.03
CA ALA A 1149 -33.86 12.75 4.49
C ALA A 1149 -32.37 12.80 4.12
N ILE A 1150 -31.55 12.27 5.01
CA ILE A 1150 -30.11 12.14 4.87
C ILE A 1150 -29.77 10.67 5.10
N MET A 1151 -29.20 10.03 4.10
CA MET A 1151 -28.49 8.77 4.31
C MET A 1151 -27.02 9.07 4.43
N SER A 1152 -26.43 8.55 5.49
CA SER A 1152 -25.01 8.71 5.75
C SER A 1152 -24.37 7.37 6.00
N TRP A 1153 -23.17 7.21 5.45
CA TRP A 1153 -22.36 6.02 5.61
C TRP A 1153 -20.94 6.46 5.98
N GLY A 1154 -20.49 6.13 7.20
CA GLY A 1154 -19.15 6.49 7.68
C GLY A 1154 -18.14 5.38 7.44
N SER A 1155 -16.85 5.73 7.34
CA SER A 1155 -15.78 4.80 7.68
C SER A 1155 -15.85 4.53 9.19
N CYS A 1156 -15.74 3.28 9.60
CA CYS A 1156 -15.75 2.89 11.02
C CYS A 1156 -14.66 3.66 11.79
N GLY A 1157 -15.10 4.67 12.55
CA GLY A 1157 -14.30 5.42 13.52
C GLY A 1157 -14.94 5.30 14.90
N ASP A 1158 -15.03 4.06 15.38
CA ASP A 1158 -15.07 3.56 16.75
C ASP A 1158 -15.65 2.14 16.66
N PRO A 1159 -15.14 1.15 17.43
CA PRO A 1159 -15.87 -0.09 17.60
C PRO A 1159 -17.13 0.27 18.37
N VAL A 1160 -18.20 0.61 17.65
CA VAL A 1160 -19.53 0.29 18.14
C VAL A 1160 -19.40 -1.19 18.48
N GLN A 1161 -19.47 -1.51 19.78
CA GLN A 1161 -19.59 -2.90 20.20
C GLN A 1161 -20.58 -3.52 19.23
N PRO A 1162 -20.21 -4.63 18.53
CA PRO A 1162 -21.13 -5.25 17.60
C PRO A 1162 -22.45 -5.33 18.31
N SER A 1163 -23.49 -4.70 17.75
CA SER A 1163 -24.79 -4.77 18.41
C SER A 1163 -25.07 -6.26 18.62
N PRO A 1164 -25.68 -6.70 19.74
CA PRO A 1164 -25.94 -8.14 19.95
C PRO A 1164 -26.84 -8.75 18.86
N GLU A 1165 -27.33 -7.94 17.91
CA GLU A 1165 -28.04 -8.33 16.69
C GLU A 1165 -27.16 -8.37 15.42
N GLU A 1166 -25.86 -8.02 15.48
CA GLU A 1166 -24.84 -8.37 14.48
C GLU A 1166 -24.58 -9.88 14.59
N GLY A 1167 -25.56 -10.66 14.13
CA GLY A 1167 -25.51 -12.11 14.12
C GLY A 1167 -24.25 -12.60 13.44
N GLU A 1168 -23.68 -13.69 13.97
CA GLU A 1168 -22.58 -14.42 13.37
C GLU A 1168 -22.83 -14.56 11.87
N THR A 1169 -22.03 -13.85 11.06
CA THR A 1169 -22.11 -13.98 9.61
C THR A 1169 -21.90 -15.44 9.26
N ARG A 1170 -22.84 -16.02 8.53
CA ARG A 1170 -22.81 -17.40 8.05
C ARG A 1170 -21.41 -17.74 7.50
N ALA A 1171 -20.79 -18.78 8.05
CA ALA A 1171 -19.55 -19.31 7.50
C ALA A 1171 -19.79 -19.95 6.11
N LEU A 1172 -18.87 -19.72 5.18
CA LEU A 1172 -18.92 -20.35 3.86
C LEU A 1172 -18.72 -21.87 4.00
N SER A 1173 -19.54 -22.66 3.28
CA SER A 1173 -19.35 -24.11 3.18
C SER A 1173 -18.07 -24.46 2.41
N ALA A 1174 -17.60 -25.70 2.53
CA ALA A 1174 -16.42 -26.17 1.80
C ALA A 1174 -16.61 -26.08 0.26
N GLU A 1175 -17.81 -26.39 -0.23
CA GLU A 1175 -18.15 -26.27 -1.66
C GLU A 1175 -18.17 -24.82 -2.12
N GLU A 1176 -18.70 -23.89 -1.31
CA GLU A 1176 -18.68 -22.46 -1.62
C GLU A 1176 -17.25 -21.91 -1.63
N ARG A 1177 -16.42 -22.30 -0.65
CA ARG A 1177 -15.01 -21.93 -0.63
C ARG A 1177 -14.28 -22.41 -1.87
N GLU A 1178 -14.48 -23.66 -2.28
CA GLU A 1178 -13.89 -24.18 -3.52
C GLU A 1178 -14.40 -23.42 -4.76
N ARG A 1179 -15.71 -23.18 -4.85
CA ARG A 1179 -16.35 -22.48 -5.97
C ARG A 1179 -15.83 -21.05 -6.17
N TYR A 1180 -15.57 -20.34 -5.09
CA TYR A 1180 -15.05 -18.95 -5.13
C TYR A 1180 -13.53 -18.87 -4.96
N GLY A 1181 -12.85 -20.01 -4.98
CA GLY A 1181 -11.39 -20.10 -4.92
C GLY A 1181 -10.80 -19.60 -3.61
N ILE A 1182 -11.49 -19.78 -2.49
CA ILE A 1182 -11.05 -19.44 -1.13
C ILE A 1182 -10.41 -20.69 -0.49
N PRO A 1183 -9.31 -20.58 0.28
CA PRO A 1183 -8.68 -21.74 0.93
C PRO A 1183 -9.65 -22.51 1.85
N ALA A 1184 -9.57 -23.84 1.85
CA ALA A 1184 -10.45 -24.70 2.63
C ALA A 1184 -10.29 -24.55 4.17
N THR A 1185 -9.14 -24.04 4.62
CA THR A 1185 -8.85 -23.72 6.03
C THR A 1185 -8.55 -22.23 6.18
N PRO A 1186 -9.16 -21.53 7.15
CA PRO A 1186 -8.76 -20.16 7.44
C PRO A 1186 -7.31 -20.19 7.93
N ALA A 1187 -6.45 -19.35 7.34
CA ALA A 1187 -5.09 -19.18 7.83
C ALA A 1187 -5.19 -18.67 9.29
N LYS A 1188 -4.64 -19.43 10.23
CA LYS A 1188 -4.58 -19.05 11.65
C LYS A 1188 -3.62 -17.89 11.87
#